data_AF-A0A3B5A651-F1
#
_entry.id   AF-A0A3B5A651-F1
#
_cell.length_a   1.000
_cell.length_b   1.000
_cell.length_c   1.000
_cell.angle_alpha   90.00
_cell.angle_beta   90.00
_cell.angle_gamma   90.00
#
_symmetry.space_group_name_H-M   'P 1'
#
loop_
_entity.id
_entity.type
_entity.pdbx_description
1 polymer ?
#
loop_
_entity_poly.entity_id
_entity_poly.type
_entity_poly.pdbx_seq_one_letter_code
_entity_poly.pdbx_strand_id
1 'polypeptide(L)'
;ENKKKLQTRSEDSSGSLDEFQMVLSELVADKSMDKIRVEYEKLIHALKKSRENEKRLMSKCRELNAEIVSTSTKVAAALKLSQEDETTITSLKRELDKAWKMVDAAHEKEKKDKETIRVLKEDISNLTKMAEQQTALSRDQGQSDLLKMNEELTKERNQLLSTVEGLREKLHKANTAQQETEAQRESAAENISQLQQELQVQHNEISREMRLKEKLDKEVKQLRIDMEARMGDIKALNVQSQKAKEEQQRLEQQLKELKILNERSNKELEQMQVKNSKLQQECEQLSSAKEHLGLENQQNANELKMREEEVSQMRQEVAKQIKMREAIQKKFHQVEDQKADVDVHRETLKAQITALEKELESSQKQVEADKKAVDELIRERDILNKNMIKAVQSTEKQQNLVKLLEQDKKTLEHEISGYRQEAQKQRKIIQQLEKERDRYINETSSLLISLLELILILQETEIFDWRKKVTEAECTLKQQENLLESVVAERNLYSKNLIEAQIAEKKRKMKTMNNQVTRLRDEISGKELALAKDQQEHKRLEKDNEALKGELQSLKLQLEETKQRVDSQRAEQQQLQKIIADADAEQMQQKKQLEQVSSERDNLGKQLLHRNDERALLYEKIRIQQSILSKGDFHYNQRMEDIRLLKLEIKRLRRKKSILDKTLPNTEDLRQQLFHLQRQLLKERARNSVLEEQLKPINIHRWRRLEGSDPGKYELIQKIQALQKRLITKTQELEERELLLQEKEKLYVELKHILARQPGPEAAEQLQQCQWTIRDRTQKLKALIAELRMLDFKMNECKSENQRLSSELANIKKKYLSQKKLHR
;
A
#
# COMPACT_ATOMS: atom_id res chain seq x y z
N GLU A 1 30.35 -8.63 46.83
CA GLU A 1 30.48 -8.86 45.37
C GLU A 1 29.27 -9.51 44.69
N ASN A 2 28.28 -10.06 45.44
CA ASN A 2 27.29 -11.01 44.90
C ASN A 2 26.50 -10.59 43.64
N LYS A 3 26.35 -9.30 43.32
CA LYS A 3 25.73 -8.86 42.05
C LYS A 3 26.49 -9.34 40.80
N LYS A 4 27.83 -9.39 40.80
CA LYS A 4 28.60 -9.81 39.62
C LYS A 4 28.46 -11.32 39.32
N LYS A 5 28.35 -12.17 40.35
CA LYS A 5 28.26 -13.65 40.19
C LYS A 5 26.90 -14.15 39.67
N LEU A 6 25.84 -13.35 39.74
CA LEU A 6 24.54 -13.71 39.12
C LEU A 6 24.45 -13.31 37.64
N GLN A 7 25.28 -12.39 37.17
CA GLN A 7 25.14 -11.84 35.81
C GLN A 7 25.81 -12.75 34.77
N THR A 8 27.03 -13.23 35.05
CA THR A 8 27.74 -14.18 34.16
C THR A 8 26.97 -15.49 33.93
N ARG A 9 26.34 -16.04 34.98
CA ARG A 9 25.49 -17.25 34.89
C ARG A 9 24.28 -17.10 33.95
N SER A 10 23.89 -15.88 33.58
CA SER A 10 22.82 -15.65 32.61
C SER A 10 23.30 -15.90 31.18
N GLU A 11 24.54 -15.56 30.85
CA GLU A 11 25.05 -15.51 29.49
C GLU A 11 25.47 -16.91 29.00
N ASP A 12 26.15 -17.69 29.85
CA ASP A 12 26.44 -19.12 29.66
C ASP A 12 25.16 -19.95 29.38
N SER A 13 24.00 -19.52 29.91
CA SER A 13 22.74 -20.27 29.79
C SER A 13 22.15 -20.23 28.38
N SER A 14 22.53 -19.25 27.55
CA SER A 14 21.96 -19.04 26.22
C SER A 14 22.35 -20.16 25.26
N GLY A 15 23.66 -20.37 25.05
CA GLY A 15 24.20 -21.26 24.00
C GLY A 15 23.70 -22.70 24.11
N SER A 16 23.59 -23.22 25.34
CA SER A 16 23.04 -24.56 25.59
C SER A 16 21.68 -24.82 24.93
N LEU A 17 20.84 -23.80 24.74
CA LEU A 17 19.50 -24.00 24.17
C LEU A 17 19.52 -24.14 22.64
N ASP A 18 20.53 -23.59 21.98
CA ASP A 18 20.77 -23.73 20.54
C ASP A 18 21.48 -25.06 20.25
N GLU A 19 22.41 -25.48 21.11
CA GLU A 19 23.02 -26.82 21.09
C GLU A 19 21.96 -27.94 21.16
N PHE A 20 21.00 -27.84 22.09
CA PHE A 20 19.85 -28.75 22.16
C PHE A 20 19.01 -28.78 20.87
N GLN A 21 18.98 -27.68 20.11
CA GLN A 21 18.21 -27.58 18.88
C GLN A 21 18.97 -28.13 17.67
N MET A 22 20.30 -28.08 17.67
CA MET A 22 21.15 -28.82 16.71
C MET A 22 21.00 -30.33 16.88
N VAL A 23 21.10 -30.86 18.10
CA VAL A 23 20.95 -32.32 18.36
C VAL A 23 19.58 -32.83 17.93
N LEU A 24 18.51 -32.03 18.08
CA LEU A 24 17.19 -32.36 17.52
C LEU A 24 17.20 -32.47 15.99
N SER A 25 17.95 -31.62 15.28
CA SER A 25 18.04 -31.69 13.81
C SER A 25 18.82 -32.92 13.31
N GLU A 26 19.84 -33.36 14.05
CA GLU A 26 20.58 -34.60 13.74
C GLU A 26 19.70 -35.85 13.99
N LEU A 27 18.95 -35.87 15.08
CA LEU A 27 17.97 -36.92 15.43
C LEU A 27 16.74 -37.00 14.49
N VAL A 28 16.60 -36.09 13.52
CA VAL A 28 15.58 -36.18 12.46
C VAL A 28 16.06 -37.01 11.26
N ALA A 29 17.37 -37.25 11.10
CA ALA A 29 17.92 -37.99 9.97
C ALA A 29 17.69 -39.51 10.04
N ASP A 30 17.58 -40.09 11.24
CA ASP A 30 17.47 -41.54 11.45
C ASP A 30 16.14 -41.96 12.10
N LYS A 31 15.33 -42.72 11.34
CA LYS A 31 14.02 -43.25 11.75
C LYS A 31 14.08 -44.29 12.87
N SER A 32 15.25 -44.90 13.14
CA SER A 32 15.42 -45.77 14.30
C SER A 32 15.40 -45.00 15.62
N MET A 33 15.74 -43.70 15.57
CA MET A 33 15.91 -42.83 16.74
C MET A 33 14.64 -42.04 17.11
N ASP A 34 13.53 -42.17 16.37
CA ASP A 34 12.26 -41.44 16.60
C ASP A 34 11.79 -41.49 18.06
N LYS A 35 11.90 -42.64 18.73
CA LYS A 35 11.53 -42.80 20.15
C LYS A 35 12.41 -41.97 21.08
N ILE A 36 13.70 -41.88 20.79
CA ILE A 36 14.66 -41.08 21.57
C ILE A 36 14.42 -39.59 21.30
N ARG A 37 14.15 -39.20 20.05
CA ARG A 37 13.78 -37.82 19.71
C ARG A 37 12.55 -37.35 20.49
N VAL A 38 11.48 -38.16 20.57
CA VAL A 38 10.27 -37.82 21.32
C VAL A 38 10.51 -37.64 22.82
N GLU A 39 11.36 -38.46 23.47
CA GLU A 39 11.71 -38.22 24.88
C GLU A 39 12.64 -37.00 25.05
N TYR A 40 13.52 -36.73 24.09
CA TYR A 40 14.40 -35.56 24.08
C TYR A 40 13.61 -34.24 23.87
N GLU A 41 12.61 -34.24 22.99
CA GLU A 41 11.64 -33.15 22.79
C GLU A 41 10.89 -32.84 24.11
N LYS A 42 10.42 -33.87 24.82
CA LYS A 42 9.80 -33.70 26.16
C LYS A 42 10.78 -33.12 27.18
N LEU A 43 12.04 -33.59 27.19
CA LEU A 43 13.08 -33.09 28.10
C LEU A 43 13.36 -31.59 27.83
N ILE A 44 13.49 -31.21 26.56
CA ILE A 44 13.69 -29.82 26.13
C ILE A 44 12.46 -28.96 26.47
N HIS A 45 11.24 -29.48 26.30
CA HIS A 45 10.02 -28.77 26.71
C HIS A 45 9.95 -28.57 28.23
N ALA A 46 10.30 -29.58 29.02
CA ALA A 46 10.40 -29.48 30.49
C ALA A 46 11.48 -28.48 30.92
N LEU A 47 12.64 -28.46 30.26
CA LEU A 47 13.72 -27.51 30.52
C LEU A 47 13.32 -26.07 30.16
N LYS A 48 12.66 -25.86 29.01
CA LYS A 48 12.10 -24.55 28.60
C LYS A 48 11.09 -24.05 29.63
N LYS A 49 10.14 -24.90 30.05
CA LYS A 49 9.14 -24.60 31.09
C LYS A 49 9.78 -24.31 32.46
N SER A 50 10.87 -25.00 32.80
CA SER A 50 11.64 -24.75 34.03
C SER A 50 12.32 -23.38 33.99
N ARG A 51 13.01 -23.03 32.88
CA ARG A 51 13.64 -21.71 32.68
C ARG A 51 12.62 -20.56 32.63
N GLU A 52 11.41 -20.78 32.10
CA GLU A 52 10.32 -19.80 32.19
C GLU A 52 9.86 -19.56 33.63
N ASN A 53 9.71 -20.62 34.42
CA ASN A 53 9.35 -20.53 35.83
C ASN A 53 10.48 -19.87 36.65
N GLU A 54 11.75 -20.17 36.36
CA GLU A 54 12.91 -19.49 36.95
C GLU A 54 12.92 -17.99 36.62
N LYS A 55 12.69 -17.61 35.35
CA LYS A 55 12.55 -16.19 34.95
C LYS A 55 11.40 -15.50 35.68
N ARG A 56 10.25 -16.15 35.85
CA ARG A 56 9.11 -15.64 36.63
C ARG A 56 9.44 -15.47 38.11
N LEU A 57 10.09 -16.46 38.73
CA LEU A 57 10.56 -16.38 40.13
C LEU A 57 11.60 -15.26 40.31
N MET A 58 12.54 -15.10 39.38
CA MET A 58 13.52 -14.03 39.40
C MET A 58 12.91 -12.65 39.20
N SER A 59 11.81 -12.51 38.44
CA SER A 59 11.00 -11.29 38.43
C SER A 59 10.34 -11.07 39.79
N LYS A 60 9.66 -12.08 40.34
CA LYS A 60 8.99 -12.03 41.65
C LYS A 60 9.94 -11.63 42.78
N CYS A 61 11.17 -12.15 42.79
CA CYS A 61 12.19 -11.76 43.76
C CYS A 61 12.70 -10.32 43.56
N ARG A 62 12.73 -9.80 42.33
CA ARG A 62 13.06 -8.38 42.06
C ARG A 62 11.93 -7.45 42.49
N GLU A 63 10.69 -7.81 42.20
CA GLU A 63 9.47 -7.13 42.65
C GLU A 63 9.43 -7.04 44.18
N LEU A 64 9.49 -8.18 44.88
CA LEU A 64 9.48 -8.25 46.34
C LEU A 64 10.64 -7.49 46.97
N ASN A 65 11.84 -7.51 46.38
CA ASN A 65 12.98 -6.76 46.92
C ASN A 65 12.83 -5.23 46.69
N ALA A 66 12.18 -4.80 45.60
CA ALA A 66 11.82 -3.40 45.40
C ALA A 66 10.70 -2.96 46.36
N GLU A 67 9.73 -3.83 46.66
CA GLU A 67 8.71 -3.62 47.69
C GLU A 67 9.34 -3.49 49.08
N ILE A 68 10.29 -4.37 49.45
CA ILE A 68 11.03 -4.30 50.73
C ILE A 68 11.80 -2.99 50.87
N VAL A 69 12.45 -2.51 49.79
CA VAL A 69 13.11 -1.19 49.78
C VAL A 69 12.08 -0.06 49.90
N SER A 70 10.90 -0.18 49.27
CA SER A 70 9.81 0.80 49.40
C SER A 70 9.18 0.83 50.80
N THR A 71 9.01 -0.32 51.45
CA THR A 71 8.52 -0.38 52.84
C THR A 71 9.58 0.11 53.81
N SER A 72 10.86 -0.17 53.56
CA SER A 72 11.98 0.35 54.37
C SER A 72 12.03 1.89 54.34
N THR A 73 11.90 2.53 53.18
CA THR A 73 11.87 4.00 53.09
C THR A 73 10.60 4.61 53.71
N LYS A 74 9.44 3.94 53.60
CA LYS A 74 8.21 4.35 54.30
C LYS A 74 8.34 4.24 55.82
N VAL A 75 8.95 3.17 56.34
CA VAL A 75 9.23 2.99 57.78
C VAL A 75 10.23 4.04 58.27
N ALA A 76 11.28 4.34 57.52
CA ALA A 76 12.23 5.40 57.87
C ALA A 76 11.57 6.80 57.91
N ALA A 77 10.62 7.08 57.01
CA ALA A 77 9.82 8.31 57.04
C ALA A 77 8.86 8.35 58.23
N ALA A 78 8.18 7.23 58.55
CA ALA A 78 7.30 7.12 59.70
C ALA A 78 8.05 7.26 61.04
N LEU A 79 9.27 6.72 61.14
CA LEU A 79 10.15 6.90 62.31
C LEU A 79 10.59 8.35 62.48
N LYS A 80 10.89 9.08 61.40
CA LYS A 80 11.15 10.53 61.47
C LYS A 80 9.94 11.31 61.97
N LEU A 81 8.76 11.07 61.40
CA LEU A 81 7.53 11.70 61.85
C LEU A 81 7.25 11.40 63.34
N SER A 82 7.45 10.15 63.77
CA SER A 82 7.32 9.79 65.19
C SER A 82 8.33 10.48 66.12
N GLN A 83 9.54 10.81 65.63
CA GLN A 83 10.52 11.60 66.39
C GLN A 83 10.14 13.08 66.42
N GLU A 84 9.65 13.63 65.31
CA GLU A 84 9.13 15.00 65.23
C GLU A 84 7.90 15.16 66.16
N ASP A 85 6.95 14.23 66.13
CA ASP A 85 5.82 14.12 67.06
C ASP A 85 6.31 14.01 68.52
N GLU A 86 7.30 13.17 68.83
CA GLU A 86 7.86 13.09 70.18
C GLU A 86 8.45 14.43 70.64
N THR A 87 9.18 15.15 69.77
CA THR A 87 9.69 16.49 70.13
C THR A 87 8.56 17.48 70.42
N THR A 88 7.48 17.50 69.64
CA THR A 88 6.33 18.40 69.89
C THR A 88 5.54 17.98 71.13
N ILE A 89 5.44 16.69 71.43
CA ILE A 89 4.88 16.20 72.70
C ILE A 89 5.73 16.69 73.88
N THR A 90 7.07 16.76 73.77
CA THR A 90 7.91 17.32 74.85
C THR A 90 7.86 18.86 74.94
N SER A 91 7.53 19.60 73.88
CA SER A 91 7.29 21.05 74.03
C SER A 91 5.94 21.32 74.67
N LEU A 92 4.87 20.66 74.20
CA LEU A 92 3.52 20.78 74.76
C LEU A 92 3.45 20.34 76.24
N LYS A 93 4.18 19.29 76.64
CA LYS A 93 4.31 18.92 78.07
C LYS A 93 4.97 20.02 78.91
N ARG A 94 6.03 20.67 78.40
CA ARG A 94 6.68 21.81 79.08
C ARG A 94 5.77 23.05 79.18
N GLU A 95 4.81 23.21 78.26
CA GLU A 95 3.82 24.28 78.32
C GLU A 95 2.68 23.93 79.30
N LEU A 96 2.26 22.68 79.34
CA LEU A 96 1.32 22.16 80.34
C LEU A 96 1.88 22.31 81.77
N ASP A 97 3.15 21.97 82.00
CA ASP A 97 3.84 22.14 83.28
C ASP A 97 3.92 23.61 83.73
N LYS A 98 4.06 24.55 82.76
CA LYS A 98 4.02 26.00 83.05
C LYS A 98 2.61 26.44 83.41
N ALA A 99 1.58 25.94 82.71
CA ALA A 99 0.19 26.25 83.00
C ALA A 99 -0.22 25.74 84.39
N TRP A 100 0.13 24.50 84.74
CA TRP A 100 -0.10 23.95 86.08
C TRP A 100 0.56 24.79 87.18
N LYS A 101 1.85 25.13 87.02
CA LYS A 101 2.56 25.99 88.00
C LYS A 101 1.95 27.38 88.16
N MET A 102 1.27 27.92 87.14
CA MET A 102 0.51 29.17 87.26
C MET A 102 -0.84 28.97 87.98
N VAL A 103 -1.50 27.82 87.83
CA VAL A 103 -2.70 27.44 88.60
C VAL A 103 -2.35 27.20 90.08
N ASP A 104 -1.29 26.43 90.36
CA ASP A 104 -0.82 26.18 91.73
C ASP A 104 -0.45 27.48 92.45
N ALA A 105 0.24 28.40 91.77
CA ALA A 105 0.58 29.72 92.30
C ALA A 105 -0.66 30.60 92.56
N ALA A 106 -1.73 30.45 91.78
CA ALA A 106 -3.00 31.13 92.03
C ALA A 106 -3.73 30.53 93.26
N HIS A 107 -3.78 29.21 93.38
CA HIS A 107 -4.42 28.51 94.51
C HIS A 107 -3.67 28.75 95.84
N GLU A 108 -2.33 28.77 95.83
CA GLU A 108 -1.52 29.14 97.01
C GLU A 108 -1.67 30.62 97.41
N LYS A 109 -2.05 31.49 96.48
CA LYS A 109 -2.44 32.87 96.81
C LYS A 109 -3.82 32.90 97.45
N GLU A 110 -4.80 32.23 96.84
CA GLU A 110 -6.18 32.12 97.35
C GLU A 110 -6.23 31.52 98.76
N LYS A 111 -5.39 30.54 99.10
CA LYS A 111 -5.27 30.01 100.47
C LYS A 111 -4.83 31.08 101.48
N LYS A 112 -3.86 31.93 101.12
CA LYS A 112 -3.34 33.00 102.01
C LYS A 112 -4.37 34.11 102.19
N ASP A 113 -5.12 34.42 101.13
CA ASP A 113 -6.26 35.34 101.18
C ASP A 113 -7.40 34.76 102.06
N LYS A 114 -7.61 33.44 102.08
CA LYS A 114 -8.57 32.78 102.98
C LYS A 114 -8.13 32.72 104.45
N GLU A 115 -6.87 32.43 104.73
CA GLU A 115 -6.37 32.35 106.12
C GLU A 115 -6.31 33.74 106.77
N THR A 116 -5.99 34.79 106.01
CA THR A 116 -6.05 36.18 106.52
C THR A 116 -7.50 36.62 106.83
N ILE A 117 -8.49 36.22 106.02
CA ILE A 117 -9.92 36.42 106.33
C ILE A 117 -10.35 35.67 107.60
N ARG A 118 -9.75 34.50 107.90
CA ARG A 118 -10.03 33.74 109.12
C ARG A 118 -9.54 34.47 110.37
N VAL A 119 -8.28 34.90 110.40
CA VAL A 119 -7.69 35.62 111.55
C VAL A 119 -8.53 36.85 111.91
N LEU A 120 -8.90 37.65 110.90
CA LEU A 120 -9.73 38.85 111.09
C LEU A 120 -11.14 38.59 111.65
N LYS A 121 -11.66 37.35 111.56
CA LYS A 121 -12.93 36.96 112.23
C LYS A 121 -12.71 36.51 113.67
N GLU A 122 -11.55 35.95 113.97
CA GLU A 122 -11.18 35.46 115.30
C GLU A 122 -10.91 36.65 116.25
N ASP A 123 -10.26 37.70 115.76
CA ASP A 123 -10.06 38.98 116.47
C ASP A 123 -11.39 39.67 116.84
N ILE A 124 -12.37 39.69 115.92
CA ILE A 124 -13.71 40.25 116.17
C ILE A 124 -14.41 39.51 117.31
N SER A 125 -14.33 38.17 117.36
CA SER A 125 -14.98 37.37 118.41
C SER A 125 -14.39 37.61 119.81
N ASN A 126 -13.11 37.99 119.89
CA ASN A 126 -12.44 38.24 121.16
C ASN A 126 -12.81 39.61 121.76
N LEU A 127 -13.04 40.63 120.92
CA LEU A 127 -13.45 41.96 121.39
C LEU A 127 -14.88 41.98 121.96
N THR A 128 -15.81 41.18 121.44
CA THR A 128 -17.20 41.14 121.95
C THR A 128 -17.29 40.58 123.38
N LYS A 129 -16.38 39.68 123.78
CA LYS A 129 -16.47 38.94 125.05
C LYS A 129 -16.02 39.72 126.29
N MET A 130 -15.49 40.94 126.13
CA MET A 130 -15.00 41.76 127.25
C MET A 130 -16.02 42.79 127.78
N ALA A 131 -17.27 42.77 127.30
CA ALA A 131 -18.22 43.87 127.49
C ALA A 131 -19.36 43.63 128.52
N GLU A 132 -19.58 42.40 129.01
CA GLU A 132 -20.90 42.00 129.56
C GLU A 132 -20.92 41.45 131.01
N GLN A 133 -20.03 41.86 131.93
CA GLN A 133 -20.09 41.40 133.34
C GLN A 133 -19.86 42.49 134.39
N GLN A 134 -20.71 42.49 135.45
CA GLN A 134 -20.86 43.37 136.64
C GLN A 134 -22.04 44.37 136.54
N THR A 135 -22.89 44.61 137.56
CA THR A 135 -22.98 44.10 138.96
C THR A 135 -24.37 44.29 139.61
N ALA A 136 -24.72 43.46 140.62
CA ALA A 136 -25.83 43.61 141.58
C ALA A 136 -25.64 42.62 142.75
N LEU A 137 -26.21 42.70 143.97
CA LEU A 137 -26.90 43.75 144.76
C LEU A 137 -26.82 43.38 146.28
N SER A 138 -27.37 44.20 147.21
CA SER A 138 -27.19 44.04 148.68
C SER A 138 -28.46 44.07 149.56
N ARG A 139 -28.28 43.60 150.81
CA ARG A 139 -29.21 43.20 151.91
C ARG A 139 -29.62 44.32 152.90
N ASP A 140 -30.80 44.22 153.55
CA ASP A 140 -31.16 44.79 154.89
C ASP A 140 -32.62 44.44 155.32
N GLN A 141 -33.22 44.67 156.52
CA GLN A 141 -32.82 44.94 157.94
C GLN A 141 -34.00 44.61 158.92
N GLY A 142 -33.83 44.75 160.25
CA GLY A 142 -34.88 44.74 161.33
C GLY A 142 -34.24 44.86 162.74
N GLN A 143 -34.86 45.27 163.85
CA GLN A 143 -36.25 45.63 164.28
C GLN A 143 -36.13 46.43 165.63
N SER A 144 -37.12 46.99 166.38
CA SER A 144 -38.61 47.04 166.36
C SER A 144 -39.15 48.27 167.18
N ASP A 145 -40.43 48.19 167.60
CA ASP A 145 -41.37 49.21 168.12
C ASP A 145 -41.48 49.36 169.66
N LEU A 146 -41.98 50.53 170.15
CA LEU A 146 -42.95 50.65 171.29
C LEU A 146 -43.41 52.09 171.73
N LEU A 147 -44.04 52.92 170.87
CA LEU A 147 -44.89 54.07 171.29
C LEU A 147 -46.31 53.98 170.68
N LYS A 148 -46.92 52.82 170.89
CA LYS A 148 -47.94 52.21 170.02
C LYS A 148 -49.28 52.93 169.81
N MET A 149 -49.64 53.95 170.60
CA MET A 149 -50.99 54.55 170.52
C MET A 149 -51.14 55.69 169.49
N ASN A 150 -50.23 56.69 169.51
CA ASN A 150 -50.22 57.71 168.45
C ASN A 150 -49.66 57.12 167.13
N GLU A 151 -48.90 56.03 167.25
CA GLU A 151 -48.58 55.13 166.15
C GLU A 151 -49.81 54.50 165.48
N GLU A 152 -51.01 54.37 166.08
CA GLU A 152 -52.11 53.61 165.45
C GLU A 152 -52.81 54.37 164.30
N LEU A 153 -53.22 55.63 164.52
CA LEU A 153 -53.77 56.46 163.44
C LEU A 153 -52.69 56.87 162.42
N THR A 154 -51.44 56.99 162.85
CA THR A 154 -50.32 57.13 161.91
C THR A 154 -49.96 55.81 161.23
N LYS A 155 -50.25 54.63 161.79
CA LYS A 155 -50.13 53.33 161.12
C LYS A 155 -51.20 53.16 160.07
N GLU A 156 -52.46 53.52 160.29
CA GLU A 156 -53.45 53.47 159.20
C GLU A 156 -53.04 54.42 158.06
N ARG A 157 -52.61 55.65 158.38
CA ARG A 157 -52.09 56.59 157.37
C ARG A 157 -50.83 56.06 156.67
N ASN A 158 -49.90 55.45 157.41
CA ASN A 158 -48.63 54.97 156.87
C ASN A 158 -48.74 53.58 156.24
N GLN A 159 -49.77 52.78 156.55
CA GLN A 159 -50.14 51.56 155.83
C GLN A 159 -50.84 51.92 154.52
N LEU A 160 -51.73 52.93 154.51
CA LEU A 160 -52.29 53.46 153.27
C LEU A 160 -51.21 54.14 152.41
N LEU A 161 -50.28 54.90 152.98
CA LEU A 161 -49.12 55.41 152.24
C LEU A 161 -48.18 54.28 151.79
N SER A 162 -47.81 53.33 152.65
CA SER A 162 -46.93 52.21 152.28
C SER A 162 -47.56 51.25 151.27
N THR A 163 -48.88 51.06 151.29
CA THR A 163 -49.58 50.32 150.23
C THR A 163 -49.69 51.15 148.95
N VAL A 164 -49.89 52.47 149.01
CA VAL A 164 -49.82 53.35 147.83
C VAL A 164 -48.40 53.42 147.27
N GLU A 165 -47.36 53.44 148.09
CA GLU A 165 -45.95 53.42 147.70
C GLU A 165 -45.55 52.06 147.15
N GLY A 166 -45.95 50.96 147.79
CA GLY A 166 -45.78 49.60 147.29
C GLY A 166 -46.58 49.32 146.01
N LEU A 167 -47.75 49.94 145.83
CA LEU A 167 -48.50 49.91 144.57
C LEU A 167 -47.87 50.80 143.51
N ARG A 168 -47.30 51.96 143.87
CA ARG A 168 -46.51 52.82 142.96
C ARG A 168 -45.21 52.14 142.53
N GLU A 169 -44.52 51.43 143.42
CA GLU A 169 -43.37 50.60 143.05
C GLU A 169 -43.79 49.45 142.13
N LYS A 170 -44.89 48.74 142.44
CA LYS A 170 -45.39 47.67 141.57
C LYS A 170 -45.82 48.21 140.21
N LEU A 171 -46.46 49.38 140.16
CA LEU A 171 -46.81 50.08 138.92
C LEU A 171 -45.56 50.55 138.16
N HIS A 172 -44.54 51.06 138.85
CA HIS A 172 -43.29 51.48 138.23
C HIS A 172 -42.51 50.29 137.67
N LYS A 173 -42.43 49.18 138.43
CA LYS A 173 -41.80 47.92 138.01
C LYS A 173 -42.57 47.25 136.86
N ALA A 174 -43.90 47.37 136.85
CA ALA A 174 -44.73 46.96 135.72
C ALA A 174 -44.54 47.85 134.49
N ASN A 175 -44.45 49.17 134.65
CA ASN A 175 -44.17 50.11 133.55
C ASN A 175 -42.78 49.91 132.95
N THR A 176 -41.74 49.70 133.77
CA THR A 176 -40.38 49.42 133.23
C THR A 176 -40.35 48.08 132.53
N ALA A 177 -40.95 47.03 133.10
CA ALA A 177 -41.08 45.74 132.42
C ALA A 177 -41.90 45.86 131.12
N GLN A 178 -42.97 46.66 131.09
CA GLN A 178 -43.73 46.93 129.87
C GLN A 178 -42.85 47.62 128.82
N GLN A 179 -42.17 48.71 129.17
CA GLN A 179 -41.26 49.44 128.28
C GLN A 179 -40.10 48.57 127.77
N GLU A 180 -39.53 47.70 128.62
CA GLU A 180 -38.53 46.71 128.22
C GLU A 180 -39.11 45.69 127.23
N THR A 181 -40.32 45.16 127.47
CA THR A 181 -40.96 44.24 126.51
C THR A 181 -41.41 44.91 125.21
N GLU A 182 -41.77 46.20 125.25
CA GLU A 182 -42.10 47.00 124.07
C GLU A 182 -40.83 47.27 123.24
N ALA A 183 -39.72 47.67 123.85
CA ALA A 183 -38.43 47.84 123.17
C ALA A 183 -37.86 46.51 122.62
N GLN A 184 -38.02 45.39 123.35
CA GLN A 184 -37.68 44.05 122.86
C GLN A 184 -38.57 43.64 121.67
N ARG A 185 -39.86 43.99 121.69
CA ARG A 185 -40.79 43.75 120.59
C ARG A 185 -40.45 44.62 119.36
N GLU A 186 -40.09 45.88 119.55
CA GLU A 186 -39.70 46.78 118.46
C GLU A 186 -38.39 46.33 117.80
N SER A 187 -37.34 46.04 118.58
CA SER A 187 -36.09 45.49 118.03
C SER A 187 -36.30 44.11 117.37
N ALA A 188 -37.18 43.25 117.90
CA ALA A 188 -37.56 42.02 117.22
C ALA A 188 -38.31 42.27 115.88
N ALA A 189 -39.17 43.29 115.81
CA ALA A 189 -39.85 43.68 114.58
C ALA A 189 -38.90 44.29 113.54
N GLU A 190 -37.92 45.09 113.96
CA GLU A 190 -36.85 45.58 113.08
C GLU A 190 -35.99 44.43 112.54
N ASN A 191 -35.59 43.48 113.41
CA ASN A 191 -34.84 42.28 113.00
C ASN A 191 -35.64 41.42 112.00
N ILE A 192 -36.95 41.25 112.21
CA ILE A 192 -37.84 40.55 111.26
C ILE A 192 -37.91 41.30 109.92
N SER A 193 -37.98 42.64 109.94
CA SER A 193 -37.99 43.47 108.74
C SER A 193 -36.68 43.35 107.95
N GLN A 194 -35.53 43.39 108.63
CA GLN A 194 -34.20 43.20 108.04
C GLN A 194 -34.07 41.80 107.42
N LEU A 195 -34.44 40.74 108.15
CA LEU A 195 -34.42 39.36 107.63
C LEU A 195 -35.36 39.15 106.44
N GLN A 196 -36.52 39.81 106.41
CA GLN A 196 -37.41 39.81 105.24
C GLN A 196 -36.77 40.51 104.04
N GLN A 197 -36.06 41.63 104.27
CA GLN A 197 -35.34 42.33 103.21
C GLN A 197 -34.15 41.51 102.68
N GLU A 198 -33.40 40.83 103.54
CA GLU A 198 -32.32 39.91 103.15
C GLU A 198 -32.84 38.71 102.37
N LEU A 199 -33.93 38.07 102.81
CA LEU A 199 -34.60 37.00 102.07
C LEU A 199 -35.08 37.47 100.68
N GLN A 200 -35.59 38.70 100.60
CA GLN A 200 -36.00 39.30 99.32
C GLN A 200 -34.80 39.55 98.40
N VAL A 201 -33.63 39.96 98.93
CA VAL A 201 -32.39 40.08 98.15
C VAL A 201 -31.90 38.70 97.68
N GLN A 202 -31.81 37.72 98.56
CA GLN A 202 -31.39 36.35 98.22
C GLN A 202 -32.31 35.71 97.17
N HIS A 203 -33.63 35.90 97.26
CA HIS A 203 -34.56 35.43 96.23
C HIS A 203 -34.34 36.12 94.87
N ASN A 204 -33.98 37.40 94.86
CA ASN A 204 -33.62 38.13 93.63
C ASN A 204 -32.25 37.69 93.07
N GLU A 205 -31.33 37.20 93.90
CA GLU A 205 -30.05 36.64 93.45
C GLU A 205 -30.21 35.23 92.88
N ILE A 206 -30.89 34.33 93.58
CA ILE A 206 -31.21 32.97 93.10
C ILE A 206 -31.97 33.01 91.76
N SER A 207 -32.94 33.92 91.61
CA SER A 207 -33.68 34.07 90.35
C SER A 207 -32.88 34.73 89.21
N ARG A 208 -31.81 35.50 89.52
CA ARG A 208 -30.82 35.94 88.52
C ARG A 208 -29.91 34.78 88.11
N GLU A 209 -29.42 33.97 89.05
CA GLU A 209 -28.56 32.83 88.76
C GLU A 209 -29.28 31.75 87.94
N MET A 210 -30.54 31.42 88.27
CA MET A 210 -31.35 30.52 87.43
C MET A 210 -31.46 31.02 85.99
N ARG A 211 -31.70 32.32 85.78
CA ARG A 211 -31.77 32.94 84.45
C ARG A 211 -30.41 33.00 83.74
N LEU A 212 -29.30 32.98 84.48
CA LEU A 212 -27.95 32.86 83.91
C LEU A 212 -27.68 31.41 83.49
N LYS A 213 -27.95 30.46 84.38
CA LYS A 213 -27.84 29.01 84.13
C LYS A 213 -28.68 28.60 82.91
N GLU A 214 -29.93 29.04 82.82
CA GLU A 214 -30.78 28.75 81.66
C GLU A 214 -30.22 29.25 80.33
N LYS A 215 -29.46 30.35 80.31
CA LYS A 215 -28.80 30.84 79.10
C LYS A 215 -27.59 29.97 78.77
N LEU A 216 -26.74 29.70 79.75
CA LEU A 216 -25.57 28.83 79.60
C LEU A 216 -25.97 27.41 79.17
N ASP A 217 -27.06 26.84 79.72
CA ASP A 217 -27.61 25.54 79.30
C ASP A 217 -28.15 25.57 77.85
N LYS A 218 -28.62 26.72 77.35
CA LYS A 218 -29.04 26.90 75.95
C LYS A 218 -27.83 27.07 75.02
N GLU A 219 -26.83 27.86 75.44
CA GLU A 219 -25.56 28.05 74.72
C GLU A 219 -24.77 26.74 74.61
N VAL A 220 -24.64 25.96 75.68
CA VAL A 220 -24.01 24.63 75.68
C VAL A 220 -24.76 23.63 74.78
N LYS A 221 -26.09 23.70 74.70
CA LYS A 221 -26.88 22.89 73.76
C LYS A 221 -26.63 23.31 72.32
N GLN A 222 -26.59 24.60 72.02
CA GLN A 222 -26.29 25.10 70.67
C GLN A 222 -24.87 24.69 70.24
N LEU A 223 -23.87 24.90 71.10
CA LEU A 223 -22.47 24.52 70.81
C LEU A 223 -22.29 23.02 70.57
N ARG A 224 -23.10 22.16 71.20
CA ARG A 224 -23.13 20.71 70.91
C ARG A 224 -23.70 20.42 69.52
N ILE A 225 -24.83 21.05 69.14
CA ILE A 225 -25.43 20.92 67.81
C ILE A 225 -24.44 21.42 66.73
N ASP A 226 -23.80 22.56 66.96
CA ASP A 226 -22.80 23.13 66.05
C ASP A 226 -21.58 22.21 65.93
N MET A 227 -21.11 21.61 67.03
CA MET A 227 -20.01 20.64 67.02
C MET A 227 -20.39 19.35 66.26
N GLU A 228 -21.60 18.83 66.44
CA GLU A 228 -22.09 17.65 65.71
C GLU A 228 -22.23 17.94 64.20
N ALA A 229 -22.73 19.12 63.83
CA ALA A 229 -22.75 19.57 62.43
C ALA A 229 -21.33 19.66 61.83
N ARG A 230 -20.36 20.23 62.57
CA ARG A 230 -18.95 20.28 62.14
C ARG A 230 -18.30 18.91 62.03
N MET A 231 -18.65 17.96 62.90
CA MET A 231 -18.22 16.56 62.74
C MET A 231 -18.84 15.91 61.49
N GLY A 232 -20.06 16.31 61.10
CA GLY A 232 -20.68 15.95 59.83
C GLY A 232 -19.89 16.47 58.63
N ASP A 233 -19.61 17.79 58.60
CA ASP A 233 -18.79 18.45 57.57
C ASP A 233 -17.44 17.74 57.39
N ILE A 234 -16.72 17.49 58.49
CA ILE A 234 -15.39 16.84 58.48
C ILE A 234 -15.48 15.41 57.92
N LYS A 235 -16.52 14.63 58.26
CA LYS A 235 -16.73 13.29 57.70
C LYS A 235 -17.01 13.34 56.19
N ALA A 236 -17.85 14.28 55.74
CA ALA A 236 -18.15 14.46 54.32
C ALA A 236 -16.91 14.86 53.51
N LEU A 237 -16.11 15.81 54.03
CA LEU A 237 -14.86 16.26 53.42
C LEU A 237 -13.80 15.15 53.38
N ASN A 238 -13.69 14.31 54.42
CA ASN A 238 -12.82 13.14 54.40
C ASN A 238 -13.22 12.13 53.30
N VAL A 239 -14.52 11.86 53.13
CA VAL A 239 -15.01 10.97 52.05
C VAL A 239 -14.74 11.56 50.66
N GLN A 240 -14.86 12.88 50.49
CA GLN A 240 -14.46 13.54 49.24
C GLN A 240 -12.94 13.48 49.01
N SER A 241 -12.12 13.70 50.04
CA SER A 241 -10.65 13.58 49.97
C SER A 241 -10.21 12.15 49.62
N GLN A 242 -10.89 11.14 50.16
CA GLN A 242 -10.64 9.74 49.85
C GLN A 242 -10.88 9.45 48.36
N LYS A 243 -12.05 9.84 47.83
CA LYS A 243 -12.40 9.67 46.41
C LYS A 243 -11.44 10.43 45.48
N ALA A 244 -11.07 11.66 45.82
CA ALA A 244 -10.12 12.44 45.03
C ALA A 244 -8.73 11.79 44.96
N LYS A 245 -8.28 11.12 46.04
CA LYS A 245 -7.03 10.34 46.04
C LYS A 245 -7.13 9.07 45.19
N GLU A 246 -8.26 8.39 45.20
CA GLU A 246 -8.52 7.22 44.36
C GLU A 246 -8.57 7.59 42.87
N GLU A 247 -9.23 8.71 42.52
CA GLU A 247 -9.24 9.27 41.17
C GLU A 247 -7.84 9.74 40.73
N GLN A 248 -7.07 10.41 41.61
CA GLN A 248 -5.68 10.77 41.34
C GLN A 248 -4.83 9.53 41.03
N GLN A 249 -4.89 8.48 41.86
CA GLN A 249 -4.12 7.25 41.64
C GLN A 249 -4.49 6.55 40.32
N ARG A 250 -5.77 6.53 39.97
CA ARG A 250 -6.25 6.01 38.68
C ARG A 250 -5.71 6.83 37.50
N LEU A 251 -5.74 8.15 37.59
CA LEU A 251 -5.18 9.04 36.56
C LEU A 251 -3.66 8.88 36.43
N GLU A 252 -2.93 8.74 37.55
CA GLU A 252 -1.48 8.48 37.56
C GLU A 252 -1.12 7.12 36.93
N GLN A 253 -1.97 6.09 37.08
CA GLN A 253 -1.80 4.81 36.39
C GLN A 253 -2.00 4.96 34.88
N GLN A 254 -3.10 5.59 34.45
CA GLN A 254 -3.38 5.85 33.03
C GLN A 254 -2.26 6.70 32.37
N LEU A 255 -1.72 7.69 33.08
CA LEU A 255 -0.61 8.52 32.59
C LEU A 255 0.70 7.71 32.46
N LYS A 256 0.94 6.70 33.31
CA LYS A 256 2.07 5.76 33.14
C LYS A 256 1.86 4.82 31.94
N GLU A 257 0.66 4.29 31.76
CA GLU A 257 0.30 3.45 30.60
C GLU A 257 0.47 4.21 29.27
N LEU A 258 -0.04 5.44 29.20
CA LEU A 258 0.13 6.31 28.04
C LEU A 258 1.60 6.66 27.75
N LYS A 259 2.43 6.85 28.77
CA LYS A 259 3.89 7.04 28.59
C LYS A 259 4.55 5.80 28.00
N ILE A 260 4.25 4.61 28.52
CA ILE A 260 4.78 3.34 28.00
C ILE A 260 4.32 3.09 26.56
N LEU A 261 3.07 3.45 26.22
CA LEU A 261 2.56 3.37 24.86
C LEU A 261 3.30 4.33 23.91
N ASN A 262 3.53 5.57 24.34
CA ASN A 262 4.24 6.58 23.56
C ASN A 262 5.73 6.22 23.35
N GLU A 263 6.40 5.67 24.38
CA GLU A 263 7.77 5.14 24.25
C GLU A 263 7.90 3.96 23.29
N ARG A 264 6.83 3.16 23.10
CA ARG A 264 6.79 2.10 22.07
C ARG A 264 6.57 2.70 20.69
N SER A 265 5.57 3.57 20.55
CA SER A 265 5.26 4.29 19.31
C SER A 265 6.49 5.02 18.76
N ASN A 266 7.23 5.74 19.60
CA ASN A 266 8.46 6.41 19.19
C ASN A 266 9.55 5.42 18.71
N LYS A 267 9.73 4.28 19.36
CA LYS A 267 10.70 3.25 18.92
C LYS A 267 10.30 2.56 17.62
N GLU A 268 9.00 2.38 17.39
CA GLU A 268 8.46 1.87 16.13
C GLU A 268 8.66 2.92 15.02
N LEU A 269 8.44 4.20 15.31
CA LEU A 269 8.68 5.32 14.39
C LEU A 269 10.17 5.49 14.06
N GLU A 270 11.07 5.41 15.04
CA GLU A 270 12.54 5.40 14.85
C GLU A 270 12.96 4.23 13.93
N GLN A 271 12.45 3.01 14.17
CA GLN A 271 12.72 1.85 13.32
C GLN A 271 12.20 2.04 11.89
N MET A 272 11.02 2.64 11.72
CA MET A 272 10.48 2.95 10.39
C MET A 272 11.27 4.06 9.69
N GLN A 273 11.78 5.06 10.42
CA GLN A 273 12.71 6.07 9.89
C GLN A 273 14.01 5.43 9.38
N VAL A 274 14.61 4.52 10.15
CA VAL A 274 15.84 3.80 9.75
C VAL A 274 15.61 2.82 8.60
N LYS A 275 14.41 2.26 8.43
CA LYS A 275 14.04 1.51 7.22
C LYS A 275 13.87 2.44 6.02
N ASN A 276 13.20 3.56 6.19
CA ASN A 276 12.92 4.50 5.10
C ASN A 276 14.21 5.13 4.56
N SER A 277 15.17 5.51 5.42
CA SER A 277 16.46 6.04 4.96
C SER A 277 17.31 5.00 4.23
N LYS A 278 17.23 3.71 4.59
CA LYS A 278 17.86 2.62 3.82
C LYS A 278 17.21 2.42 2.46
N LEU A 279 15.88 2.32 2.40
CA LEU A 279 15.15 2.21 1.15
C LEU A 279 15.40 3.41 0.23
N GLN A 280 15.55 4.61 0.79
CA GLN A 280 15.93 5.80 0.03
C GLN A 280 17.36 5.69 -0.53
N GLN A 281 18.34 5.25 0.25
CA GLN A 281 19.70 4.98 -0.26
C GLN A 281 19.73 3.88 -1.33
N GLU A 282 18.93 2.82 -1.16
CA GLU A 282 18.78 1.74 -2.16
C GLU A 282 18.15 2.28 -3.46
N CYS A 283 17.13 3.15 -3.39
CA CYS A 283 16.57 3.85 -4.54
C CYS A 283 17.57 4.80 -5.23
N GLU A 284 18.38 5.54 -4.47
CA GLU A 284 19.43 6.43 -5.00
C GLU A 284 20.53 5.62 -5.72
N GLN A 285 20.93 4.47 -5.16
CA GLN A 285 21.86 3.53 -5.79
C GLN A 285 21.28 2.89 -7.06
N LEU A 286 20.03 2.44 -7.04
CA LEU A 286 19.35 1.90 -8.22
C LEU A 286 19.13 2.96 -9.31
N SER A 287 18.91 4.22 -8.95
CA SER A 287 18.80 5.33 -9.92
C SER A 287 20.14 5.60 -10.61
N SER A 288 21.25 5.69 -9.86
CA SER A 288 22.58 5.89 -10.45
C SER A 288 23.05 4.69 -11.28
N ALA A 289 22.74 3.45 -10.87
CA ALA A 289 22.98 2.26 -11.68
C ALA A 289 22.16 2.28 -13.00
N LYS A 290 20.89 2.72 -12.94
CA LYS A 290 20.03 2.89 -14.12
C LYS A 290 20.55 3.98 -15.06
N GLU A 291 21.05 5.09 -14.53
CA GLU A 291 21.67 6.15 -15.34
C GLU A 291 22.96 5.67 -16.01
N HIS A 292 23.81 4.92 -15.29
CA HIS A 292 25.03 4.35 -15.86
C HIS A 292 24.73 3.35 -16.98
N LEU A 293 23.80 2.41 -16.76
CA LEU A 293 23.31 1.49 -17.80
C LEU A 293 22.62 2.23 -18.95
N GLY A 294 21.99 3.38 -18.70
CA GLY A 294 21.41 4.23 -19.75
C GLY A 294 22.48 4.83 -20.67
N LEU A 295 23.57 5.34 -20.09
CA LEU A 295 24.73 5.84 -20.82
C LEU A 295 25.44 4.73 -21.61
N GLU A 296 25.64 3.55 -21.00
CA GLU A 296 26.25 2.39 -21.64
C GLU A 296 25.40 1.88 -22.81
N ASN A 297 24.07 1.77 -22.64
CA ASN A 297 23.16 1.45 -23.75
C ASN A 297 23.21 2.49 -24.87
N GLN A 298 23.37 3.78 -24.55
CA GLN A 298 23.46 4.84 -25.56
C GLN A 298 24.82 4.84 -26.28
N GLN A 299 25.91 4.45 -25.60
CA GLN A 299 27.22 4.18 -26.22
C GLN A 299 27.12 2.98 -27.18
N ASN A 300 26.60 1.84 -26.70
CA ASN A 300 26.39 0.63 -27.50
C ASN A 300 25.49 0.90 -28.72
N ALA A 301 24.43 1.70 -28.58
CA ALA A 301 23.55 2.07 -29.69
C ALA A 301 24.24 2.99 -30.73
N ASN A 302 25.21 3.81 -30.32
CA ASN A 302 26.02 4.61 -31.23
C ASN A 302 27.07 3.76 -31.94
N GLU A 303 27.74 2.84 -31.24
CA GLU A 303 28.66 1.87 -31.88
C GLU A 303 27.93 0.99 -32.89
N LEU A 304 26.73 0.50 -32.55
CA LEU A 304 25.93 -0.33 -33.44
C LEU A 304 25.52 0.43 -34.71
N LYS A 305 25.15 1.72 -34.61
CA LYS A 305 24.95 2.59 -35.79
C LYS A 305 26.20 2.73 -36.65
N MET A 306 27.37 2.99 -36.05
CA MET A 306 28.64 3.06 -36.80
C MET A 306 28.90 1.76 -37.56
N ARG A 307 28.62 0.60 -36.95
CA ARG A 307 28.73 -0.71 -37.62
C ARG A 307 27.65 -0.94 -38.68
N GLU A 308 26.43 -0.43 -38.52
CA GLU A 308 25.40 -0.45 -39.57
C GLU A 308 25.80 0.44 -40.77
N GLU A 309 26.43 1.59 -40.52
CA GLU A 309 26.98 2.47 -41.57
C GLU A 309 28.17 1.81 -42.29
N GLU A 310 29.11 1.20 -41.57
CA GLU A 310 30.19 0.38 -42.14
C GLU A 310 29.62 -0.76 -42.99
N VAL A 311 28.65 -1.53 -42.49
CA VAL A 311 28.00 -2.62 -43.24
C VAL A 311 27.23 -2.08 -44.46
N SER A 312 26.64 -0.88 -44.38
CA SER A 312 26.01 -0.20 -45.52
C SER A 312 27.03 0.18 -46.59
N GLN A 313 28.19 0.74 -46.20
CA GLN A 313 29.29 1.04 -47.12
C GLN A 313 29.83 -0.23 -47.78
N MET A 314 30.12 -1.28 -46.99
CA MET A 314 30.57 -2.58 -47.52
C MET A 314 29.55 -3.21 -48.47
N ARG A 315 28.24 -3.10 -48.20
CA ARG A 315 27.18 -3.54 -49.12
C ARG A 315 27.17 -2.75 -50.44
N GLN A 316 27.41 -1.44 -50.39
CA GLN A 316 27.56 -0.61 -51.59
C GLN A 316 28.81 -0.99 -52.39
N GLU A 317 29.92 -1.31 -51.72
CA GLU A 317 31.13 -1.80 -52.40
C GLU A 317 30.94 -3.17 -53.03
N VAL A 318 30.34 -4.13 -52.32
CA VAL A 318 29.93 -5.42 -52.89
C VAL A 318 29.01 -5.23 -54.10
N ALA A 319 28.06 -4.29 -54.05
CA ALA A 319 27.20 -3.98 -55.20
C ALA A 319 27.96 -3.35 -56.38
N LYS A 320 28.99 -2.52 -56.14
CA LYS A 320 29.91 -2.01 -57.19
C LYS A 320 30.71 -3.17 -57.80
N GLN A 321 31.26 -4.06 -56.97
CA GLN A 321 32.05 -5.22 -57.41
C GLN A 321 31.21 -6.24 -58.19
N ILE A 322 29.95 -6.47 -57.80
CA ILE A 322 29.01 -7.31 -58.57
C ILE A 322 28.76 -6.70 -59.95
N LYS A 323 28.46 -5.40 -60.05
CA LYS A 323 28.28 -4.71 -61.35
C LYS A 323 29.55 -4.75 -62.21
N MET A 324 30.73 -4.61 -61.61
CA MET A 324 32.01 -4.74 -62.30
C MET A 324 32.24 -6.17 -62.80
N ARG A 325 31.96 -7.19 -61.98
CA ARG A 325 32.00 -8.60 -62.36
C ARG A 325 31.02 -8.90 -63.50
N GLU A 326 29.78 -8.42 -63.44
CA GLU A 326 28.79 -8.59 -64.51
C GLU A 326 29.25 -7.94 -65.83
N ALA A 327 29.85 -6.75 -65.77
CA ALA A 327 30.40 -6.08 -66.95
C ALA A 327 31.60 -6.83 -67.55
N ILE A 328 32.49 -7.37 -66.71
CA ILE A 328 33.60 -8.23 -67.13
C ILE A 328 33.06 -9.55 -67.72
N GLN A 329 32.07 -10.17 -67.07
CA GLN A 329 31.47 -11.43 -67.52
C GLN A 329 30.74 -11.28 -68.86
N LYS A 330 30.05 -10.16 -69.11
CA LYS A 330 29.48 -9.82 -70.42
C LYS A 330 30.55 -9.64 -71.51
N LYS A 331 31.65 -8.94 -71.19
CA LYS A 331 32.81 -8.84 -72.10
C LYS A 331 33.47 -10.20 -72.37
N PHE A 332 33.52 -11.07 -71.36
CA PHE A 332 34.05 -12.43 -71.50
C PHE A 332 33.19 -13.27 -72.44
N HIS A 333 31.87 -13.29 -72.27
CA HIS A 333 30.96 -13.98 -73.20
C HIS A 333 31.10 -13.42 -74.62
N GLN A 334 31.16 -12.09 -74.79
CA GLN A 334 31.37 -11.47 -76.10
C GLN A 334 32.70 -11.90 -76.77
N VAL A 335 33.75 -12.18 -75.99
CA VAL A 335 35.03 -12.70 -76.49
C VAL A 335 34.96 -14.22 -76.76
N GLU A 336 34.17 -14.98 -75.99
CA GLU A 336 33.90 -16.40 -76.27
C GLU A 336 33.06 -16.58 -77.55
N ASP A 337 32.05 -15.73 -77.77
CA ASP A 337 31.25 -15.67 -79.00
C ASP A 337 32.14 -15.35 -80.21
N GLN A 338 32.95 -14.28 -80.12
CA GLN A 338 33.93 -13.92 -81.16
C GLN A 338 34.96 -15.03 -81.42
N LYS A 339 35.37 -15.75 -80.38
CA LYS A 339 36.26 -16.91 -80.53
C LYS A 339 35.54 -18.06 -81.25
N ALA A 340 34.28 -18.34 -80.91
CA ALA A 340 33.48 -19.37 -81.57
C ALA A 340 33.28 -19.05 -83.06
N ASP A 341 33.00 -17.78 -83.41
CA ASP A 341 32.97 -17.32 -84.80
C ASP A 341 34.30 -17.55 -85.51
N VAL A 342 35.43 -17.24 -84.88
CA VAL A 342 36.78 -17.48 -85.43
C VAL A 342 37.11 -18.98 -85.56
N ASP A 343 36.69 -19.81 -84.60
CA ASP A 343 36.81 -21.27 -84.68
C ASP A 343 35.99 -21.82 -85.86
N VAL A 344 34.77 -21.31 -86.10
CA VAL A 344 33.94 -21.65 -87.29
C VAL A 344 34.58 -21.17 -88.59
N HIS A 345 35.16 -19.98 -88.63
CA HIS A 345 35.94 -19.50 -89.78
C HIS A 345 37.17 -20.37 -90.03
N ARG A 346 37.85 -20.88 -88.98
CA ARG A 346 38.98 -21.81 -89.13
C ARG A 346 38.54 -23.16 -89.69
N GLU A 347 37.43 -23.74 -89.21
CA GLU A 347 36.97 -25.04 -89.74
C GLU A 347 36.42 -24.92 -91.17
N THR A 348 35.79 -23.80 -91.55
CA THR A 348 35.40 -23.55 -92.95
C THR A 348 36.60 -23.30 -93.86
N LEU A 349 37.63 -22.57 -93.42
CA LEU A 349 38.89 -22.44 -94.16
C LEU A 349 39.63 -23.77 -94.31
N LYS A 350 39.66 -24.62 -93.27
CA LYS A 350 40.16 -26.00 -93.37
C LYS A 350 39.37 -26.82 -94.40
N ALA A 351 38.05 -26.74 -94.40
CA ALA A 351 37.22 -27.44 -95.38
C ALA A 351 37.55 -26.99 -96.81
N GLN A 352 37.73 -25.68 -97.04
CA GLN A 352 38.18 -25.13 -98.32
C GLN A 352 39.58 -25.62 -98.71
N ILE A 353 40.53 -25.68 -97.77
CA ILE A 353 41.86 -26.27 -98.00
C ILE A 353 41.72 -27.73 -98.44
N THR A 354 40.95 -28.56 -97.72
CA THR A 354 40.77 -29.99 -98.11
C THR A 354 39.99 -30.19 -99.42
N ALA A 355 39.25 -29.19 -99.89
CA ALA A 355 38.65 -29.20 -101.22
C ALA A 355 39.70 -28.87 -102.30
N LEU A 356 40.49 -27.80 -102.10
CA LEU A 356 41.59 -27.40 -102.98
C LEU A 356 42.69 -28.47 -103.06
N GLU A 357 42.97 -29.19 -101.97
CA GLU A 357 43.88 -30.34 -101.95
C GLU A 357 43.36 -31.49 -102.84
N LYS A 358 42.05 -31.76 -102.85
CA LYS A 358 41.44 -32.75 -103.74
C LYS A 358 41.38 -32.30 -105.20
N GLU A 359 41.19 -31.01 -105.46
CA GLU A 359 41.28 -30.44 -106.81
C GLU A 359 42.72 -30.47 -107.33
N LEU A 360 43.72 -30.26 -106.45
CA LEU A 360 45.12 -30.45 -106.78
C LEU A 360 45.46 -31.92 -107.04
N GLU A 361 44.95 -32.86 -106.23
CA GLU A 361 45.16 -34.30 -106.41
C GLU A 361 44.48 -34.82 -107.70
N SER A 362 43.30 -34.31 -108.07
CA SER A 362 42.63 -34.66 -109.33
C SER A 362 43.35 -34.06 -110.54
N SER A 363 43.84 -32.83 -110.43
CA SER A 363 44.69 -32.18 -111.44
C SER A 363 46.01 -32.93 -111.65
N GLN A 364 46.67 -33.39 -110.56
CA GLN A 364 47.86 -34.24 -110.66
C GLN A 364 47.57 -35.58 -111.37
N LYS A 365 46.42 -36.21 -111.07
CA LYS A 365 45.99 -37.45 -111.77
C LYS A 365 45.68 -37.20 -113.25
N GLN A 366 45.15 -36.04 -113.62
CA GLN A 366 45.00 -35.65 -115.03
C GLN A 366 46.37 -35.49 -115.70
N VAL A 367 47.32 -34.79 -115.07
CA VAL A 367 48.70 -34.64 -115.59
C VAL A 367 49.42 -35.99 -115.73
N GLU A 368 49.15 -36.97 -114.86
CA GLU A 368 49.65 -38.35 -115.02
C GLU A 368 48.97 -39.12 -116.17
N ALA A 369 47.70 -38.86 -116.46
CA ALA A 369 47.01 -39.43 -117.62
C ALA A 369 47.52 -38.81 -118.92
N ASP A 370 47.69 -37.48 -118.96
CA ASP A 370 48.21 -36.74 -120.11
C ASP A 370 49.65 -37.17 -120.44
N LYS A 371 50.50 -37.41 -119.43
CA LYS A 371 51.84 -38.00 -119.61
C LYS A 371 51.80 -39.38 -120.27
N LYS A 372 50.87 -40.26 -119.88
CA LYS A 372 50.72 -41.60 -120.48
C LYS A 372 50.27 -41.49 -121.94
N ALA A 373 49.34 -40.57 -122.25
CA ALA A 373 48.93 -40.29 -123.62
C ALA A 373 50.11 -39.75 -124.47
N VAL A 374 50.98 -38.91 -123.90
CA VAL A 374 52.21 -38.45 -124.57
C VAL A 374 53.19 -39.60 -124.80
N ASP A 375 53.42 -40.48 -123.82
CA ASP A 375 54.28 -41.67 -123.99
C ASP A 375 53.73 -42.64 -125.05
N GLU A 376 52.40 -42.76 -125.16
CA GLU A 376 51.74 -43.57 -126.20
C GLU A 376 51.90 -42.93 -127.59
N LEU A 377 51.67 -41.61 -127.72
CA LEU A 377 51.92 -40.86 -128.97
C LEU A 377 53.39 -40.90 -129.41
N ILE A 378 54.34 -40.92 -128.47
CA ILE A 378 55.78 -41.12 -128.77
C ILE A 378 56.03 -42.52 -129.34
N ARG A 379 55.40 -43.56 -128.77
CA ARG A 379 55.49 -44.94 -129.30
C ARG A 379 54.86 -45.06 -130.69
N GLU A 380 53.70 -44.46 -130.92
CA GLU A 380 53.06 -44.43 -132.24
C GLU A 380 53.93 -43.70 -133.27
N ARG A 381 54.50 -42.55 -132.90
CA ARG A 381 55.47 -41.80 -133.72
C ARG A 381 56.69 -42.65 -134.08
N ASP A 382 57.24 -43.42 -133.15
CA ASP A 382 58.41 -44.28 -133.41
C ASP A 382 58.08 -45.52 -134.25
N ILE A 383 56.87 -46.06 -134.12
CA ILE A 383 56.34 -47.13 -134.99
C ILE A 383 56.13 -46.59 -136.42
N LEU A 384 55.51 -45.42 -136.56
CA LEU A 384 55.31 -44.73 -137.85
C LEU A 384 56.65 -44.40 -138.52
N ASN A 385 57.64 -43.91 -137.76
CA ASN A 385 58.97 -43.60 -138.29
C ASN A 385 59.70 -44.87 -138.78
N LYS A 386 59.61 -45.98 -138.04
CA LYS A 386 60.11 -47.30 -138.51
C LYS A 386 59.40 -47.78 -139.79
N ASN A 387 58.10 -47.54 -139.92
CA ASN A 387 57.34 -47.91 -141.11
C ASN A 387 57.69 -47.01 -142.32
N MET A 388 57.92 -45.72 -142.09
CA MET A 388 58.37 -44.77 -143.12
C MET A 388 59.75 -45.17 -143.68
N ILE A 389 60.71 -45.53 -142.83
CA ILE A 389 62.05 -46.00 -143.27
C ILE A 389 61.93 -47.27 -144.12
N LYS A 390 61.06 -48.23 -143.74
CA LYS A 390 60.79 -49.43 -144.55
C LYS A 390 60.15 -49.09 -145.90
N ALA A 391 59.23 -48.11 -145.95
CA ALA A 391 58.60 -47.68 -147.19
C ALA A 391 59.60 -47.06 -148.16
N VAL A 392 60.49 -46.17 -147.67
CA VAL A 392 61.56 -45.56 -148.47
C VAL A 392 62.50 -46.60 -149.06
N GLN A 393 62.89 -47.62 -148.29
CA GLN A 393 63.71 -48.74 -148.77
C GLN A 393 62.99 -49.66 -149.77
N SER A 394 61.65 -49.60 -149.86
CA SER A 394 60.87 -50.30 -150.90
C SER A 394 60.81 -49.50 -152.20
N THR A 395 60.50 -48.19 -152.11
CA THR A 395 60.42 -47.34 -153.30
C THR A 395 61.77 -47.19 -154.00
N GLU A 396 62.88 -47.11 -153.26
CA GLU A 396 64.23 -47.07 -153.84
C GLU A 396 64.56 -48.34 -154.66
N LYS A 397 64.15 -49.52 -154.18
CA LYS A 397 64.29 -50.80 -154.93
C LYS A 397 63.42 -50.81 -156.18
N GLN A 398 62.18 -50.33 -156.09
CA GLN A 398 61.26 -50.27 -157.24
C GLN A 398 61.71 -49.23 -158.27
N GLN A 399 62.33 -48.13 -157.85
CA GLN A 399 62.87 -47.10 -158.75
C GLN A 399 64.07 -47.60 -159.56
N ASN A 400 64.86 -48.53 -159.02
CA ASN A 400 65.93 -49.21 -159.76
C ASN A 400 65.38 -50.28 -160.72
N LEU A 401 64.31 -50.98 -160.35
CA LEU A 401 63.64 -51.95 -161.23
C LEU A 401 63.01 -51.29 -162.48
N VAL A 402 62.39 -50.11 -162.33
CA VAL A 402 61.81 -49.36 -163.46
C VAL A 402 62.86 -49.00 -164.51
N LYS A 403 64.05 -48.55 -164.10
CA LYS A 403 65.15 -48.20 -165.01
C LYS A 403 65.64 -49.37 -165.86
N LEU A 404 65.57 -50.60 -165.32
CA LEU A 404 65.92 -51.82 -166.05
C LEU A 404 64.86 -52.13 -167.13
N LEU A 405 63.57 -52.09 -166.73
CA LEU A 405 62.44 -52.36 -167.62
C LEU A 405 62.30 -51.32 -168.76
N GLU A 406 62.77 -50.09 -168.57
CA GLU A 406 62.87 -49.08 -169.63
C GLU A 406 63.96 -49.36 -170.69
N GLN A 407 64.94 -50.22 -170.37
CA GLN A 407 65.92 -50.73 -171.34
C GLN A 407 65.35 -51.95 -172.08
N ASP A 408 64.81 -52.93 -171.36
CA ASP A 408 64.21 -54.15 -171.93
C ASP A 408 63.04 -53.86 -172.87
N LYS A 409 62.27 -52.78 -172.61
CA LYS A 409 61.22 -52.33 -173.52
C LYS A 409 61.76 -51.98 -174.92
N LYS A 410 62.93 -51.36 -175.01
CA LYS A 410 63.48 -50.86 -176.30
C LYS A 410 64.05 -51.97 -177.18
N THR A 411 64.53 -53.06 -176.59
CA THR A 411 64.95 -54.25 -177.35
C THR A 411 63.71 -55.01 -177.87
N LEU A 412 62.71 -55.23 -177.01
CA LEU A 412 61.46 -55.92 -177.39
C LEU A 412 60.67 -55.17 -178.48
N GLU A 413 60.63 -53.83 -178.46
CA GLU A 413 60.02 -53.04 -179.53
C GLU A 413 60.71 -53.21 -180.89
N HIS A 414 62.01 -53.55 -180.92
CA HIS A 414 62.75 -53.85 -182.14
C HIS A 414 62.44 -55.27 -182.66
N GLU A 415 62.40 -56.27 -181.77
CA GLU A 415 62.10 -57.66 -182.12
C GLU A 415 60.66 -57.84 -182.66
N ILE A 416 59.68 -57.16 -182.06
CA ILE A 416 58.28 -57.17 -182.51
C ILE A 416 58.12 -56.64 -183.94
N SER A 417 59.02 -55.77 -184.40
CA SER A 417 59.07 -55.32 -185.80
C SER A 417 59.49 -56.45 -186.76
N GLY A 418 60.51 -57.21 -186.39
CA GLY A 418 61.00 -58.36 -187.17
C GLY A 418 59.97 -59.48 -187.27
N TYR A 419 59.42 -59.93 -186.14
CA TYR A 419 58.45 -61.03 -186.12
C TYR A 419 57.17 -60.74 -186.93
N ARG A 420 56.78 -59.47 -187.09
CA ARG A 420 55.65 -59.07 -187.96
C ARG A 420 55.91 -59.34 -189.45
N GLN A 421 57.16 -59.27 -189.92
CA GLN A 421 57.49 -59.54 -191.33
C GLN A 421 57.56 -61.05 -191.62
N GLU A 422 58.13 -61.84 -190.70
CA GLU A 422 58.20 -63.31 -190.81
C GLU A 422 56.81 -63.96 -190.73
N ALA A 423 55.94 -63.48 -189.83
CA ALA A 423 54.57 -63.97 -189.69
C ALA A 423 53.69 -63.76 -190.95
N GLN A 424 54.06 -62.82 -191.83
CA GLN A 424 53.37 -62.57 -193.10
C GLN A 424 53.86 -63.47 -194.25
N LYS A 425 55.07 -64.04 -194.13
CA LYS A 425 55.60 -65.06 -195.07
C LYS A 425 55.03 -66.45 -194.74
N GLN A 426 55.09 -66.87 -193.48
CA GLN A 426 54.70 -68.23 -193.07
C GLN A 426 53.22 -68.56 -193.33
N ARG A 427 52.30 -67.58 -193.23
CA ARG A 427 50.87 -67.77 -193.53
C ARG A 427 50.57 -68.22 -194.96
N LYS A 428 51.48 -68.00 -195.93
CA LYS A 428 51.34 -68.51 -197.31
C LYS A 428 51.79 -69.97 -197.46
N ILE A 429 52.67 -70.45 -196.58
CA ILE A 429 53.21 -71.83 -196.61
C ILE A 429 52.23 -72.80 -195.93
N ILE A 430 51.62 -72.39 -194.81
CA ILE A 430 50.62 -73.18 -194.07
C ILE A 430 49.46 -73.61 -194.99
N GLN A 431 48.98 -72.70 -195.83
CA GLN A 431 47.86 -72.93 -196.76
C GLN A 431 48.17 -73.92 -197.90
N GLN A 432 49.43 -74.36 -198.05
CA GLN A 432 49.82 -75.46 -198.93
C GLN A 432 49.95 -76.78 -198.16
N LEU A 433 50.63 -76.77 -197.00
CA LEU A 433 50.89 -77.96 -196.18
C LEU A 433 49.60 -78.60 -195.62
N GLU A 434 48.58 -77.80 -195.32
CA GLU A 434 47.26 -78.29 -194.87
C GLU A 434 46.56 -79.19 -195.92
N LYS A 435 46.91 -79.09 -197.21
CA LYS A 435 46.35 -79.95 -198.28
C LYS A 435 47.08 -81.28 -198.46
N GLU A 436 48.21 -81.48 -197.79
CA GLU A 436 49.04 -82.69 -197.93
C GLU A 436 48.92 -83.63 -196.71
N ARG A 437 48.71 -83.07 -195.51
CA ARG A 437 48.58 -83.86 -194.26
C ARG A 437 47.42 -84.88 -194.33
N ASP A 438 46.29 -84.48 -194.89
CA ASP A 438 45.05 -85.29 -194.90
C ASP A 438 45.09 -86.49 -195.86
N ARG A 439 46.25 -86.76 -196.49
CA ARG A 439 46.48 -87.94 -197.34
C ARG A 439 47.37 -89.03 -196.73
N TYR A 440 48.13 -88.76 -195.67
CA TYR A 440 49.18 -89.70 -195.21
C TYR A 440 48.95 -90.40 -193.87
N ILE A 441 47.99 -89.97 -193.05
CA ILE A 441 47.74 -90.58 -191.72
C ILE A 441 46.62 -91.65 -191.74
N ASN A 442 45.76 -91.66 -192.77
CA ASN A 442 44.65 -92.61 -192.87
C ASN A 442 45.02 -94.00 -193.43
N GLU A 443 46.24 -94.20 -193.94
CA GLU A 443 46.65 -95.47 -194.59
C GLU A 443 47.74 -96.26 -193.85
N THR A 444 48.43 -95.66 -192.87
CA THR A 444 49.10 -96.42 -191.80
C THR A 444 48.07 -96.74 -190.72
N SER A 445 47.29 -97.80 -190.88
CA SER A 445 47.63 -99.17 -190.45
C SER A 445 47.71 -99.25 -188.91
N SER A 446 46.71 -99.72 -188.18
CA SER A 446 46.00 -101.02 -188.29
C SER A 446 46.90 -102.22 -187.99
N LEU A 447 46.35 -103.19 -187.25
CA LEU A 447 47.01 -104.32 -186.54
C LEU A 447 47.85 -103.94 -185.30
N LEU A 448 47.81 -104.83 -184.30
CA LEU A 448 48.45 -104.81 -182.97
C LEU A 448 48.20 -103.55 -182.13
N ILE A 449 47.34 -103.54 -181.10
CA ILE A 449 46.61 -104.63 -180.42
C ILE A 449 47.52 -105.69 -179.76
N SER A 450 48.18 -105.33 -178.66
CA SER A 450 48.43 -106.14 -177.44
C SER A 450 49.48 -105.44 -176.56
N LEU A 451 49.33 -105.27 -175.25
CA LEU A 451 48.22 -105.56 -174.34
C LEU A 451 48.34 -104.63 -173.10
N LEU A 452 47.29 -104.61 -172.26
CA LEU A 452 47.25 -104.38 -170.79
C LEU A 452 48.64 -104.27 -170.07
N GLU A 453 48.88 -103.43 -169.04
CA GLU A 453 48.02 -102.88 -167.96
C GLU A 453 48.87 -101.96 -167.02
N LEU A 454 48.43 -101.28 -165.93
CA LEU A 454 47.12 -101.07 -165.28
C LEU A 454 47.08 -99.70 -164.53
N ILE A 455 46.06 -98.88 -164.85
CA ILE A 455 45.15 -98.02 -164.03
C ILE A 455 45.68 -97.29 -162.75
N LEU A 456 45.41 -95.99 -162.42
CA LEU A 456 44.47 -94.92 -162.84
C LEU A 456 43.26 -94.61 -161.90
N ILE A 457 43.35 -93.45 -161.21
CA ILE A 457 42.36 -92.35 -160.98
C ILE A 457 40.84 -92.65 -161.00
N LEU A 458 40.09 -92.00 -160.09
CA LEU A 458 38.82 -91.22 -160.30
C LEU A 458 38.34 -90.66 -158.94
N GLN A 459 37.34 -89.77 -158.87
CA GLN A 459 37.32 -88.32 -159.14
C GLN A 459 36.04 -87.72 -158.49
N GLU A 460 35.80 -86.41 -158.59
CA GLU A 460 34.56 -85.78 -158.09
C GLU A 460 33.33 -86.16 -158.94
N THR A 461 32.21 -86.62 -158.35
CA THR A 461 30.80 -86.40 -158.80
C THR A 461 29.75 -87.20 -157.99
N GLU A 462 29.24 -86.68 -156.86
CA GLU A 462 27.99 -87.25 -156.26
C GLU A 462 27.16 -86.33 -155.32
N ILE A 463 27.56 -85.05 -155.13
CA ILE A 463 26.97 -84.17 -154.10
C ILE A 463 25.67 -83.43 -154.51
N PHE A 464 25.23 -83.56 -155.77
CA PHE A 464 24.03 -82.89 -156.28
C PHE A 464 22.74 -83.71 -156.05
N ASP A 465 22.67 -84.94 -156.56
CA ASP A 465 21.39 -85.65 -156.72
C ASP A 465 20.82 -86.34 -155.46
N TRP A 466 21.62 -86.53 -154.41
CA TRP A 466 21.10 -87.06 -153.13
C TRP A 466 20.37 -86.02 -152.26
N ARG A 467 20.50 -84.72 -152.57
CA ARG A 467 19.80 -83.64 -151.82
C ARG A 467 18.27 -83.72 -151.89
N LYS A 468 17.71 -84.48 -152.83
CA LYS A 468 16.26 -84.59 -153.05
C LYS A 468 15.55 -85.65 -152.19
N LYS A 469 16.29 -86.55 -151.52
CA LYS A 469 15.69 -87.67 -150.74
C LYS A 469 15.67 -87.46 -149.21
N VAL A 470 16.31 -86.39 -148.71
CA VAL A 470 16.35 -86.08 -147.26
C VAL A 470 15.11 -85.29 -146.82
N THR A 471 14.68 -84.34 -147.64
CA THR A 471 13.58 -83.40 -147.34
C THR A 471 12.21 -84.05 -147.13
N GLU A 472 12.01 -85.28 -147.60
CA GLU A 472 10.75 -86.04 -147.41
C GLU A 472 10.74 -86.82 -146.08
N ALA A 473 11.92 -87.12 -145.51
CA ALA A 473 12.04 -87.78 -144.20
C ALA A 473 11.98 -86.80 -143.02
N GLU A 474 12.50 -85.58 -143.18
CA GLU A 474 12.50 -84.55 -142.11
C GLU A 474 11.09 -84.08 -141.70
N CYS A 475 10.09 -84.26 -142.57
CA CYS A 475 8.73 -83.77 -142.35
C CYS A 475 7.90 -84.65 -141.40
N THR A 476 8.15 -85.96 -141.37
CA THR A 476 7.39 -86.91 -140.52
C THR A 476 7.88 -86.96 -139.08
N LEU A 477 9.14 -86.61 -138.81
CA LEU A 477 9.68 -86.54 -137.45
C LEU A 477 9.17 -85.32 -136.67
N LYS A 478 9.14 -84.14 -137.33
CA LYS A 478 8.71 -82.87 -136.73
C LYS A 478 7.26 -82.86 -136.24
N GLN A 479 6.40 -83.76 -136.71
CA GLN A 479 5.03 -83.89 -136.21
C GLN A 479 4.90 -84.68 -134.89
N GLN A 480 5.94 -85.40 -134.44
CA GLN A 480 5.95 -86.10 -133.15
C GLN A 480 6.59 -85.25 -132.03
N GLU A 481 7.66 -84.50 -132.34
CA GLU A 481 8.40 -83.70 -131.33
C GLU A 481 7.54 -82.57 -130.73
N ASN A 482 6.76 -81.87 -131.57
CA ASN A 482 5.92 -80.73 -131.15
C ASN A 482 4.81 -81.09 -130.13
N LEU A 483 4.43 -82.37 -129.99
CA LEU A 483 3.43 -82.78 -128.98
C LEU A 483 4.01 -83.00 -127.58
N LEU A 484 5.34 -83.14 -127.44
CA LEU A 484 5.97 -83.42 -126.14
C LEU A 484 6.47 -82.14 -125.45
N GLU A 485 6.82 -81.09 -126.18
CA GLU A 485 7.34 -79.86 -125.58
C GLU A 485 6.27 -79.03 -124.83
N SER A 486 5.01 -78.97 -125.32
CA SER A 486 3.98 -78.14 -124.67
C SER A 486 3.63 -78.63 -123.25
N VAL A 487 3.54 -79.95 -123.06
CA VAL A 487 3.22 -80.59 -121.76
C VAL A 487 4.31 -80.32 -120.71
N VAL A 488 5.56 -80.17 -121.14
CA VAL A 488 6.68 -79.82 -120.24
C VAL A 488 6.66 -78.33 -119.89
N ALA A 489 6.31 -77.45 -120.84
CA ALA A 489 6.22 -76.01 -120.60
C ALA A 489 5.14 -75.65 -119.57
N GLU A 490 3.93 -76.20 -119.69
CA GLU A 490 2.81 -75.91 -118.79
C GLU A 490 3.11 -76.34 -117.34
N ARG A 491 3.68 -77.54 -117.15
CA ARG A 491 4.05 -78.05 -115.81
C ARG A 491 5.03 -77.13 -115.08
N ASN A 492 5.99 -76.55 -115.80
CA ASN A 492 7.04 -75.72 -115.22
C ASN A 492 6.56 -74.28 -114.91
N LEU A 493 5.52 -73.79 -115.60
CA LEU A 493 4.93 -72.47 -115.34
C LEU A 493 4.20 -72.43 -113.99
N TYR A 494 3.37 -73.44 -113.71
CA TYR A 494 2.56 -73.48 -112.48
C TYR A 494 3.39 -73.68 -111.21
N SER A 495 4.48 -74.45 -111.25
CA SER A 495 5.36 -74.64 -110.09
C SER A 495 6.08 -73.34 -109.70
N LYS A 496 6.54 -72.57 -110.69
CA LYS A 496 7.22 -71.29 -110.48
C LYS A 496 6.29 -70.23 -109.88
N ASN A 497 5.09 -70.09 -110.43
CA ASN A 497 4.10 -69.13 -109.95
C ASN A 497 3.67 -69.39 -108.49
N LEU A 498 3.56 -70.67 -108.09
CA LEU A 498 3.24 -71.04 -106.70
C LEU A 498 4.34 -70.63 -105.72
N ILE A 499 5.61 -70.85 -106.08
CA ILE A 499 6.77 -70.53 -105.25
C ILE A 499 6.94 -69.01 -105.10
N GLU A 500 6.81 -68.25 -106.20
CA GLU A 500 6.95 -66.79 -106.17
C GLU A 500 5.84 -66.12 -105.34
N ALA A 501 4.59 -66.61 -105.43
CA ALA A 501 3.48 -66.14 -104.60
C ALA A 501 3.75 -66.37 -103.09
N GLN A 502 4.19 -67.57 -102.70
CA GLN A 502 4.51 -67.90 -101.31
C GLN A 502 5.67 -67.05 -100.77
N ILE A 503 6.73 -66.83 -101.56
CA ILE A 503 7.86 -65.98 -101.17
C ILE A 503 7.42 -64.51 -101.00
N ALA A 504 6.58 -64.00 -101.90
CA ALA A 504 6.06 -62.64 -101.80
C ALA A 504 5.19 -62.43 -100.55
N GLU A 505 4.33 -63.40 -100.22
CA GLU A 505 3.49 -63.35 -99.02
C GLU A 505 4.33 -63.40 -97.73
N LYS A 506 5.33 -64.29 -97.66
CA LYS A 506 6.25 -64.40 -96.51
C LYS A 506 7.08 -63.12 -96.34
N LYS A 507 7.58 -62.52 -97.42
CA LYS A 507 8.29 -61.21 -97.38
C LYS A 507 7.38 -60.07 -96.91
N ARG A 508 6.11 -60.03 -97.33
CA ARG A 508 5.13 -59.05 -96.82
C ARG A 508 4.89 -59.22 -95.33
N LYS A 509 4.63 -60.46 -94.86
CA LYS A 509 4.47 -60.77 -93.42
C LYS A 509 5.71 -60.40 -92.61
N MET A 510 6.91 -60.70 -93.11
CA MET A 510 8.19 -60.32 -92.47
C MET A 510 8.36 -58.80 -92.36
N LYS A 511 8.00 -58.03 -93.40
CA LYS A 511 8.05 -56.55 -93.37
C LYS A 511 7.06 -55.96 -92.36
N THR A 512 5.82 -56.47 -92.31
CA THR A 512 4.84 -56.05 -91.29
C THR A 512 5.32 -56.37 -89.87
N MET A 513 5.86 -57.58 -89.66
CA MET A 513 6.42 -57.99 -88.36
C MET A 513 7.59 -57.10 -87.95
N ASN A 514 8.51 -56.78 -88.87
CA ASN A 514 9.64 -55.90 -88.57
C ASN A 514 9.18 -54.47 -88.25
N ASN A 515 8.17 -53.94 -88.96
CA ASN A 515 7.57 -52.65 -88.66
C ASN A 515 6.82 -52.64 -87.30
N GLN A 516 6.30 -53.78 -86.84
CA GLN A 516 5.76 -53.92 -85.48
C GLN A 516 6.88 -53.95 -84.43
N VAL A 517 7.98 -54.66 -84.71
CA VAL A 517 9.18 -54.68 -83.84
C VAL A 517 9.83 -53.30 -83.72
N THR A 518 9.91 -52.50 -84.78
CA THR A 518 10.40 -51.11 -84.66
C THR A 518 9.45 -50.26 -83.84
N ARG A 519 8.14 -50.26 -84.14
CA ARG A 519 7.14 -49.51 -83.34
C ARG A 519 7.19 -49.87 -81.86
N LEU A 520 7.30 -51.16 -81.51
CA LEU A 520 7.41 -51.59 -80.12
C LEU A 520 8.73 -51.13 -79.48
N ARG A 521 9.84 -51.07 -80.22
CA ARG A 521 11.11 -50.48 -79.73
C ARG A 521 11.00 -48.97 -79.55
N ASP A 522 10.35 -48.27 -80.47
CA ASP A 522 10.13 -46.82 -80.40
C ASP A 522 9.21 -46.47 -79.22
N GLU A 523 8.16 -47.28 -78.97
CA GLU A 523 7.31 -47.20 -77.78
C GLU A 523 8.04 -47.52 -76.48
N ILE A 524 8.92 -48.53 -76.47
CA ILE A 524 9.75 -48.86 -75.29
C ILE A 524 10.70 -47.72 -74.99
N SER A 525 11.46 -47.24 -75.98
CA SER A 525 12.37 -46.09 -75.86
C SER A 525 11.62 -44.82 -75.40
N GLY A 526 10.43 -44.55 -75.94
CA GLY A 526 9.57 -43.46 -75.49
C GLY A 526 9.11 -43.60 -74.04
N LYS A 527 8.80 -44.82 -73.59
CA LYS A 527 8.43 -45.13 -72.19
C LYS A 527 9.64 -45.07 -71.25
N GLU A 528 10.82 -45.49 -71.69
CA GLU A 528 12.09 -45.37 -70.96
C GLU A 528 12.48 -43.89 -70.77
N LEU A 529 12.35 -43.07 -71.82
CA LEU A 529 12.57 -41.62 -71.75
C LEU A 529 11.55 -40.88 -70.88
N ALA A 530 10.29 -41.33 -70.86
CA ALA A 530 9.28 -40.81 -69.94
C ALA A 530 9.63 -41.19 -68.48
N LEU A 531 9.86 -42.48 -68.21
CA LEU A 531 10.20 -42.99 -66.89
C LEU A 531 11.51 -42.39 -66.34
N ALA A 532 12.48 -42.06 -67.20
CA ALA A 532 13.69 -41.33 -66.81
C ALA A 532 13.41 -39.87 -66.40
N LYS A 533 12.45 -39.19 -67.03
CA LYS A 533 11.97 -37.86 -66.61
C LYS A 533 11.21 -37.95 -65.30
N ASP A 534 10.27 -38.89 -65.18
CA ASP A 534 9.48 -39.13 -63.98
C ASP A 534 10.40 -39.41 -62.77
N GLN A 535 11.46 -40.21 -62.95
CA GLN A 535 12.49 -40.41 -61.93
C GLN A 535 13.31 -39.15 -61.61
N GLN A 536 13.55 -38.27 -62.57
CA GLN A 536 14.24 -36.99 -62.32
C GLN A 536 13.34 -36.01 -61.57
N GLU A 537 12.05 -35.95 -61.89
CA GLU A 537 11.06 -35.12 -61.20
C GLU A 537 10.79 -35.65 -59.78
N HIS A 538 10.67 -36.97 -59.60
CA HIS A 538 10.59 -37.59 -58.27
C HIS A 538 11.79 -37.20 -57.40
N LYS A 539 13.02 -37.27 -57.92
CA LYS A 539 14.25 -36.86 -57.21
C LYS A 539 14.38 -35.35 -56.96
N ARG A 540 13.59 -34.51 -57.63
CA ARG A 540 13.45 -33.08 -57.29
C ARG A 540 12.43 -32.93 -56.15
N LEU A 541 11.24 -33.49 -56.34
CA LEU A 541 10.15 -33.46 -55.36
C LEU A 541 10.56 -34.07 -54.00
N GLU A 542 11.41 -35.11 -53.98
CA GLU A 542 12.00 -35.67 -52.75
C GLU A 542 12.85 -34.63 -52.01
N LYS A 543 13.76 -33.93 -52.72
CA LYS A 543 14.62 -32.89 -52.14
C LYS A 543 13.82 -31.67 -51.69
N ASP A 544 12.83 -31.25 -52.48
CA ASP A 544 11.96 -30.13 -52.13
C ASP A 544 11.13 -30.47 -50.88
N ASN A 545 10.67 -31.72 -50.76
CA ASN A 545 9.96 -32.25 -49.60
C ASN A 545 10.87 -32.39 -48.36
N GLU A 546 12.14 -32.77 -48.52
CA GLU A 546 13.16 -32.74 -47.46
C GLU A 546 13.48 -31.31 -46.99
N ALA A 547 13.64 -30.36 -47.92
CA ALA A 547 13.83 -28.95 -47.60
C ALA A 547 12.64 -28.36 -46.84
N LEU A 548 11.41 -28.56 -47.35
CA LEU A 548 10.17 -28.13 -46.70
C LEU A 548 9.96 -28.79 -45.31
N LYS A 549 10.40 -30.03 -45.10
CA LYS A 549 10.43 -30.66 -43.77
C LYS A 549 11.40 -29.95 -42.82
N GLY A 550 12.58 -29.57 -43.30
CA GLY A 550 13.57 -28.81 -42.53
C GLY A 550 13.06 -27.42 -42.15
N GLU A 551 12.49 -26.68 -43.11
CA GLU A 551 11.85 -25.38 -42.87
C GLU A 551 10.69 -25.50 -41.86
N LEU A 552 9.84 -26.51 -42.01
CA LEU A 552 8.70 -26.77 -41.12
C LEU A 552 9.13 -27.21 -39.71
N GLN A 553 10.30 -27.85 -39.55
CA GLN A 553 10.90 -28.09 -38.22
C GLN A 553 11.45 -26.80 -37.61
N SER A 554 12.17 -25.99 -38.39
CA SER A 554 12.69 -24.68 -37.94
C SER A 554 11.56 -23.74 -37.49
N LEU A 555 10.49 -23.63 -38.29
CA LEU A 555 9.30 -22.84 -37.96
C LEU A 555 8.55 -23.37 -36.73
N LYS A 556 8.56 -24.68 -36.48
CA LYS A 556 7.98 -25.25 -35.25
C LYS A 556 8.78 -24.87 -34.01
N LEU A 557 10.12 -24.95 -34.07
CA LEU A 557 10.98 -24.53 -32.97
C LEU A 557 10.82 -23.03 -32.67
N GLN A 558 10.81 -22.18 -33.70
CA GLN A 558 10.52 -20.74 -33.55
C GLN A 558 9.12 -20.47 -32.97
N LEU A 559 8.11 -21.25 -33.35
CA LEU A 559 6.76 -21.16 -32.79
C LEU A 559 6.69 -21.62 -31.32
N GLU A 560 7.53 -22.56 -30.89
CA GLU A 560 7.62 -23.01 -29.50
C GLU A 560 8.41 -22.02 -28.63
N GLU A 561 9.53 -21.48 -29.11
CA GLU A 561 10.25 -20.39 -28.44
C GLU A 561 9.37 -19.14 -28.27
N THR A 562 8.65 -18.72 -29.30
CA THR A 562 7.77 -17.54 -29.23
C THR A 562 6.59 -17.76 -28.30
N LYS A 563 6.00 -18.97 -28.22
CA LYS A 563 5.01 -19.32 -27.20
C LYS A 563 5.59 -19.22 -25.80
N GLN A 564 6.77 -19.80 -25.55
CA GLN A 564 7.43 -19.73 -24.23
C GLN A 564 7.68 -18.29 -23.78
N ARG A 565 8.13 -17.41 -24.69
CA ARG A 565 8.29 -15.97 -24.42
C ARG A 565 6.96 -15.25 -24.15
N VAL A 566 5.89 -15.59 -24.87
CA VAL A 566 4.54 -15.04 -24.62
C VAL A 566 4.01 -15.49 -23.25
N ASP A 567 4.23 -16.75 -22.87
CA ASP A 567 3.75 -17.28 -21.59
C ASP A 567 4.59 -16.80 -20.39
N SER A 568 5.89 -16.55 -20.56
CA SER A 568 6.69 -15.86 -19.54
C SER A 568 6.25 -14.40 -19.35
N GLN A 569 6.04 -13.67 -20.45
CA GLN A 569 5.52 -12.29 -20.40
C GLN A 569 4.11 -12.21 -19.79
N ARG A 570 3.26 -13.22 -19.99
CA ARG A 570 1.96 -13.33 -19.30
C ARG A 570 2.11 -13.54 -17.80
N ALA A 571 3.07 -14.36 -17.37
CA ALA A 571 3.35 -14.56 -15.95
C ALA A 571 3.89 -13.28 -15.29
N GLU A 572 4.82 -12.57 -15.95
CA GLU A 572 5.31 -11.25 -15.54
C GLU A 572 4.17 -10.23 -15.47
N GLN A 573 3.29 -10.17 -16.48
CA GLN A 573 2.11 -9.29 -16.49
C GLN A 573 1.18 -9.56 -15.31
N GLN A 574 0.93 -10.83 -14.96
CA GLN A 574 0.12 -11.19 -13.80
C GLN A 574 0.78 -10.82 -12.47
N GLN A 575 2.11 -10.97 -12.36
CA GLN A 575 2.86 -10.52 -11.17
C GLN A 575 2.80 -8.99 -11.01
N LEU A 576 3.02 -8.23 -12.10
CA LEU A 576 2.93 -6.78 -12.09
C LEU A 576 1.50 -6.29 -11.79
N GLN A 577 0.47 -6.92 -12.37
CA GLN A 577 -0.93 -6.62 -12.03
C GLN A 577 -1.24 -6.86 -10.55
N LYS A 578 -0.68 -7.92 -9.95
CA LYS A 578 -0.83 -8.17 -8.52
C LYS A 578 -0.11 -7.10 -7.69
N ILE A 579 1.12 -6.74 -8.03
CA ILE A 579 1.88 -5.68 -7.33
C ILE A 579 1.14 -4.34 -7.38
N ILE A 580 0.52 -4.00 -8.51
CA ILE A 580 -0.33 -2.80 -8.64
C ILE A 580 -1.55 -2.89 -7.71
N ALA A 581 -2.26 -4.02 -7.72
CA ALA A 581 -3.46 -4.20 -6.86
C ALA A 581 -3.13 -4.19 -5.35
N ASP A 582 -2.00 -4.79 -4.95
CA ASP A 582 -1.49 -4.76 -3.58
C ASP A 582 -1.11 -3.31 -3.17
N ALA A 583 -0.45 -2.55 -4.07
CA ALA A 583 -0.09 -1.14 -3.84
C ALA A 583 -1.30 -0.18 -3.80
N ASP A 584 -2.29 -0.36 -4.68
CA ASP A 584 -3.55 0.39 -4.66
C ASP A 584 -4.32 0.15 -3.35
N ALA A 585 -4.28 -1.09 -2.83
CA ALA A 585 -4.87 -1.44 -1.54
C ALA A 585 -4.13 -0.78 -0.36
N GLU A 586 -2.80 -0.71 -0.39
CA GLU A 586 -2.02 0.03 0.60
C GLU A 586 -2.29 1.53 0.54
N GLN A 587 -2.34 2.14 -0.66
CA GLN A 587 -2.67 3.56 -0.84
C GLN A 587 -4.07 3.88 -0.26
N MET A 588 -5.05 3.01 -0.50
CA MET A 588 -6.40 3.11 0.08
C MET A 588 -6.42 2.97 1.61
N GLN A 589 -5.50 2.22 2.21
CA GLN A 589 -5.36 2.15 3.67
C GLN A 589 -4.70 3.41 4.23
N GLN A 590 -3.58 3.86 3.64
CA GLN A 590 -2.87 5.08 4.04
C GLN A 590 -3.77 6.31 3.95
N LYS A 591 -4.59 6.43 2.88
CA LYS A 591 -5.56 7.51 2.73
C LYS A 591 -6.59 7.53 3.86
N LYS A 592 -7.14 6.37 4.25
CA LYS A 592 -8.09 6.27 5.37
C LYS A 592 -7.45 6.62 6.72
N GLN A 593 -6.18 6.24 6.93
CA GLN A 593 -5.43 6.64 8.12
C GLN A 593 -5.22 8.16 8.16
N LEU A 594 -4.90 8.79 7.03
CA LEU A 594 -4.75 10.24 6.92
C LEU A 594 -6.09 10.98 7.13
N GLU A 595 -7.19 10.46 6.60
CA GLU A 595 -8.55 10.97 6.85
C GLU A 595 -8.93 10.86 8.34
N GLN A 596 -8.60 9.73 8.99
CA GLN A 596 -8.80 9.57 10.43
C GLN A 596 -7.96 10.58 11.24
N VAL A 597 -6.65 10.68 10.98
CA VAL A 597 -5.76 11.63 11.68
C VAL A 597 -6.18 13.09 11.44
N SER A 598 -6.68 13.43 10.25
CA SER A 598 -7.29 14.74 10.01
C SER A 598 -8.52 14.96 10.90
N SER A 599 -9.42 13.96 11.00
CA SER A 599 -10.61 14.07 11.85
C SER A 599 -10.27 14.18 13.35
N GLU A 600 -9.23 13.49 13.81
CA GLU A 600 -8.73 13.57 15.19
C GLU A 600 -8.10 14.94 15.47
N ARG A 601 -7.25 15.45 14.56
CA ARG A 601 -6.72 16.82 14.59
C ARG A 601 -7.85 17.85 14.68
N ASP A 602 -8.87 17.72 13.84
CA ASP A 602 -9.96 18.71 13.75
C ASP A 602 -10.89 18.66 14.97
N ASN A 603 -11.05 17.49 15.59
CA ASN A 603 -11.76 17.33 16.86
C ASN A 603 -10.95 17.88 18.05
N LEU A 604 -9.63 17.65 18.08
CA LEU A 604 -8.72 18.28 19.06
C LEU A 604 -8.67 19.80 18.90
N GLY A 605 -8.67 20.31 17.66
CA GLY A 605 -8.74 21.73 17.36
C GLY A 605 -10.00 22.39 17.93
N LYS A 606 -11.18 21.78 17.73
CA LYS A 606 -12.44 22.24 18.35
C LYS A 606 -12.39 22.23 19.87
N GLN A 607 -11.83 21.17 20.48
CA GLN A 607 -11.66 21.09 21.93
C GLN A 607 -10.73 22.19 22.46
N LEU A 608 -9.59 22.43 21.80
CA LEU A 608 -8.65 23.49 22.17
C LEU A 608 -9.27 24.88 22.02
N LEU A 609 -10.13 25.09 21.01
CA LEU A 609 -10.86 26.35 20.82
C LEU A 609 -11.85 26.57 21.99
N HIS A 610 -12.68 25.58 22.33
CA HIS A 610 -13.58 25.66 23.48
C HIS A 610 -12.82 25.85 24.82
N ARG A 611 -11.67 25.20 25.03
CA ARG A 611 -10.86 25.45 26.24
C ARG A 611 -10.22 26.85 26.27
N ASN A 612 -9.96 27.47 25.11
CA ASN A 612 -9.55 28.87 25.04
C ASN A 612 -10.72 29.81 25.39
N ASP A 613 -11.93 29.53 24.90
CA ASP A 613 -13.15 30.30 25.22
C ASP A 613 -13.46 30.24 26.72
N GLU A 614 -13.46 29.04 27.31
CA GLU A 614 -13.61 28.83 28.76
C GLU A 614 -12.55 29.62 29.55
N ARG A 615 -11.29 29.59 29.11
CA ARG A 615 -10.20 30.34 29.75
C ARG A 615 -10.41 31.85 29.66
N ALA A 616 -10.90 32.37 28.53
CA ALA A 616 -11.23 33.79 28.37
C ALA A 616 -12.39 34.19 29.30
N LEU A 617 -13.45 33.38 29.38
CA LEU A 617 -14.58 33.58 30.30
C LEU A 617 -14.13 33.56 31.77
N LEU A 618 -13.17 32.68 32.14
CA LEU A 618 -12.58 32.66 33.47
C LEU A 618 -11.75 33.92 33.76
N TYR A 619 -10.96 34.42 32.82
CA TYR A 619 -10.22 35.68 33.00
C TYR A 619 -11.15 36.89 33.19
N GLU A 620 -12.21 37.03 32.40
CA GLU A 620 -13.21 38.08 32.61
C GLU A 620 -13.96 37.91 33.94
N LYS A 621 -14.29 36.69 34.35
CA LYS A 621 -14.88 36.43 35.67
C LYS A 621 -13.95 36.86 36.82
N ILE A 622 -12.65 36.57 36.72
CA ILE A 622 -11.64 37.01 37.70
C ILE A 622 -11.54 38.55 37.72
N ARG A 623 -11.49 39.19 36.55
CA ARG A 623 -11.43 40.65 36.39
C ARG A 623 -12.66 41.34 37.00
N ILE A 624 -13.86 40.78 36.79
CA ILE A 624 -15.10 41.26 37.42
C ILE A 624 -15.04 41.08 38.94
N GLN A 625 -14.61 39.92 39.44
CA GLN A 625 -14.46 39.68 40.87
C GLN A 625 -13.45 40.63 41.53
N GLN A 626 -12.31 40.92 40.88
CA GLN A 626 -11.34 41.93 41.33
C GLN A 626 -11.93 43.35 41.37
N SER A 627 -12.78 43.73 40.39
CA SER A 627 -13.51 45.00 40.41
C SER A 627 -14.56 45.08 41.53
N ILE A 628 -15.20 43.96 41.87
CA ILE A 628 -16.14 43.88 42.99
C ILE A 628 -15.40 43.96 44.34
N LEU A 629 -14.31 43.21 44.50
CA LEU A 629 -13.49 43.22 45.71
C LEU A 629 -12.93 44.61 46.00
N SER A 630 -12.26 45.25 45.03
CA SER A 630 -11.70 46.59 45.22
C SER A 630 -12.75 47.67 45.56
N LYS A 631 -13.99 47.55 45.06
CA LYS A 631 -15.12 48.40 45.50
C LYS A 631 -15.58 48.05 46.93
N GLY A 632 -15.62 46.77 47.27
CA GLY A 632 -15.90 46.28 48.62
C GLY A 632 -14.89 46.80 49.65
N ASP A 633 -13.60 46.68 49.36
CA ASP A 633 -12.49 47.18 50.17
C ASP A 633 -12.58 48.71 50.35
N PHE A 634 -12.87 49.44 49.28
CA PHE A 634 -13.08 50.89 49.34
C PHE A 634 -14.24 51.26 50.28
N HIS A 635 -15.41 50.63 50.13
CA HIS A 635 -16.56 50.87 50.99
C HIS A 635 -16.35 50.41 52.44
N TYR A 636 -15.63 49.31 52.65
CA TYR A 636 -15.24 48.86 53.99
C TYR A 636 -14.34 49.88 54.68
N ASN A 637 -13.33 50.39 53.96
CA ASN A 637 -12.44 51.45 54.48
C ASN A 637 -13.20 52.76 54.78
N GLN A 638 -14.17 53.15 53.95
CA GLN A 638 -15.07 54.27 54.27
C GLN A 638 -15.82 54.04 55.59
N ARG A 639 -16.40 52.85 55.80
CA ARG A 639 -17.11 52.51 57.05
C ARG A 639 -16.19 52.42 58.27
N MET A 640 -14.93 52.01 58.08
CA MET A 640 -13.94 52.03 59.15
C MET A 640 -13.55 53.45 59.58
N GLU A 641 -13.47 54.40 58.64
CA GLU A 641 -13.26 55.82 58.98
C GLU A 641 -14.53 56.46 59.57
N ASP A 642 -15.75 56.15 59.08
CA ASP A 642 -17.01 56.55 59.74
C ASP A 642 -17.03 56.10 61.22
N ILE A 643 -16.69 54.83 61.48
CA ILE A 643 -16.62 54.27 62.83
C ILE A 643 -15.53 54.95 63.67
N ARG A 644 -14.41 55.36 63.07
CA ARG A 644 -13.35 56.13 63.75
C ARG A 644 -13.83 57.54 64.11
N LEU A 645 -14.48 58.25 63.20
CA LEU A 645 -15.04 59.58 63.44
C LEU A 645 -16.12 59.54 64.52
N LEU A 646 -17.02 58.56 64.47
CA LEU A 646 -18.02 58.33 65.53
C LEU A 646 -17.37 58.00 66.88
N LYS A 647 -16.30 57.19 66.92
CA LYS A 647 -15.52 56.93 68.15
C LYS A 647 -14.83 58.20 68.69
N LEU A 648 -14.43 59.12 67.82
CA LEU A 648 -13.86 60.42 68.22
C LEU A 648 -14.94 61.36 68.78
N GLU A 649 -16.10 61.47 68.13
CA GLU A 649 -17.20 62.29 68.63
C GLU A 649 -17.79 61.73 69.94
N ILE A 650 -17.88 60.39 70.10
CA ILE A 650 -18.22 59.76 71.39
C ILE A 650 -17.22 60.14 72.49
N LYS A 651 -15.90 60.17 72.18
CA LYS A 651 -14.88 60.65 73.14
C LYS A 651 -15.06 62.14 73.46
N ARG A 652 -15.39 62.98 72.47
CA ARG A 652 -15.65 64.42 72.63
C ARG A 652 -16.90 64.69 73.47
N LEU A 653 -18.00 63.98 73.21
CA LEU A 653 -19.25 64.06 73.96
C LEU A 653 -19.07 63.56 75.40
N ARG A 654 -18.33 62.46 75.63
CA ARG A 654 -17.97 62.01 76.99
C ARG A 654 -17.13 63.04 77.74
N ARG A 655 -16.16 63.70 77.08
CA ARG A 655 -15.40 64.83 77.66
C ARG A 655 -16.31 66.01 77.98
N LYS A 656 -17.18 66.42 77.05
CA LYS A 656 -18.15 67.52 77.26
C LYS A 656 -19.10 67.20 78.43
N LYS A 657 -19.60 65.97 78.52
CA LYS A 657 -20.40 65.52 79.67
C LYS A 657 -19.59 65.61 80.96
N SER A 658 -18.38 65.05 81.02
CA SER A 658 -17.55 65.10 82.23
C SER A 658 -17.18 66.53 82.67
N ILE A 659 -17.10 67.50 81.75
CA ILE A 659 -16.95 68.92 82.09
C ILE A 659 -18.26 69.48 82.67
N LEU A 660 -19.41 69.18 82.06
CA LEU A 660 -20.72 69.60 82.57
C LEU A 660 -21.04 68.98 83.95
N ASP A 661 -20.75 67.69 84.13
CA ASP A 661 -20.84 66.94 85.39
C ASP A 661 -19.95 67.58 86.49
N LYS A 662 -18.83 68.22 86.11
CA LYS A 662 -17.97 68.98 87.03
C LYS A 662 -18.44 70.41 87.30
N THR A 663 -19.26 71.00 86.43
CA THR A 663 -19.93 72.30 86.70
C THR A 663 -21.25 72.15 87.45
N LEU A 664 -21.81 70.93 87.48
CA LEU A 664 -23.08 70.62 88.15
C LEU A 664 -23.10 70.89 89.67
N PRO A 665 -22.05 70.62 90.47
CA PRO A 665 -22.01 70.98 91.89
C PRO A 665 -22.27 72.47 92.13
N ASN A 666 -21.60 73.34 91.38
CA ASN A 666 -21.83 74.78 91.45
C ASN A 666 -23.28 75.18 91.10
N THR A 667 -24.08 74.33 90.44
CA THR A 667 -25.48 74.68 90.15
C THR A 667 -26.39 74.56 91.37
N GLU A 668 -26.03 73.80 92.40
CA GLU A 668 -26.78 73.79 93.66
C GLU A 668 -26.43 75.00 94.51
N ASP A 669 -25.14 75.32 94.65
CA ASP A 669 -24.70 76.57 95.31
C ASP A 669 -25.24 77.81 94.59
N LEU A 670 -25.19 77.85 93.26
CA LEU A 670 -25.79 78.93 92.47
C LEU A 670 -27.32 78.92 92.56
N ARG A 671 -28.00 77.78 92.76
CA ARG A 671 -29.44 77.76 93.06
C ARG A 671 -29.73 78.30 94.45
N GLN A 672 -28.95 77.95 95.46
CA GLN A 672 -29.11 78.50 96.82
C GLN A 672 -28.84 80.00 96.83
N GLN A 673 -27.77 80.46 96.17
CA GLN A 673 -27.48 81.87 95.97
C GLN A 673 -28.56 82.56 95.13
N LEU A 674 -29.11 81.93 94.10
CA LEU A 674 -30.19 82.48 93.28
C LEU A 674 -31.52 82.54 94.05
N PHE A 675 -31.84 81.57 94.91
CA PHE A 675 -32.98 81.65 95.84
C PHE A 675 -32.75 82.71 96.92
N HIS A 676 -31.53 82.84 97.45
CA HIS A 676 -31.17 83.88 98.41
C HIS A 676 -31.27 85.27 97.78
N LEU A 677 -30.69 85.46 96.59
CA LEU A 677 -30.77 86.67 95.78
C LEU A 677 -32.19 86.94 95.28
N GLN A 678 -33.01 85.92 94.98
CA GLN A 678 -34.43 86.11 94.67
C GLN A 678 -35.21 86.53 95.92
N ARG A 679 -34.89 86.00 97.11
CA ARG A 679 -35.55 86.40 98.37
C ARG A 679 -35.09 87.79 98.82
N GLN A 680 -33.84 88.17 98.59
CA GLN A 680 -33.35 89.54 98.72
C GLN A 680 -34.02 90.45 97.67
N LEU A 681 -34.02 90.08 96.40
CA LEU A 681 -34.68 90.81 95.30
C LEU A 681 -36.18 90.92 95.49
N LEU A 682 -36.86 89.98 96.15
CA LEU A 682 -38.28 90.10 96.51
C LEU A 682 -38.49 91.03 97.70
N LYS A 683 -37.60 91.05 98.69
CA LYS A 683 -37.61 92.07 99.75
C LYS A 683 -37.33 93.46 99.19
N GLU A 684 -36.30 93.59 98.37
CA GLU A 684 -35.89 94.84 97.75
C GLU A 684 -36.82 95.26 96.60
N ARG A 685 -37.56 94.35 95.94
CA ARG A 685 -38.71 94.69 95.07
C ARG A 685 -39.98 95.00 95.84
N ALA A 686 -40.18 94.49 97.05
CA ALA A 686 -41.27 94.96 97.91
C ALA A 686 -40.98 96.40 98.39
N ARG A 687 -39.73 96.66 98.80
CA ARG A 687 -39.20 98.02 99.04
C ARG A 687 -39.33 98.90 97.81
N ASN A 688 -38.80 98.48 96.65
CA ASN A 688 -38.88 99.25 95.43
C ASN A 688 -40.31 99.42 94.98
N SER A 689 -41.22 98.44 95.05
CA SER A 689 -42.64 98.65 94.74
C SER A 689 -43.24 99.77 95.59
N VAL A 690 -42.99 99.77 96.91
CA VAL A 690 -43.43 100.82 97.82
C VAL A 690 -42.79 102.19 97.53
N LEU A 691 -41.62 102.23 96.89
CA LEU A 691 -40.90 103.46 96.49
C LEU A 691 -41.19 103.88 95.02
N GLU A 692 -41.54 102.95 94.14
CA GLU A 692 -41.85 103.11 92.71
C GLU A 692 -43.33 103.44 92.50
N GLU A 693 -44.23 102.95 93.36
CA GLU A 693 -45.59 103.47 93.49
C GLU A 693 -45.58 104.95 93.95
N GLN A 694 -44.52 105.39 94.65
CA GLN A 694 -44.26 106.80 94.94
C GLN A 694 -43.48 107.53 93.83
N LEU A 695 -42.88 106.82 92.87
CA LEU A 695 -42.01 107.36 91.81
C LEU A 695 -42.34 106.80 90.41
N LYS A 696 -43.45 107.29 89.86
CA LYS A 696 -43.78 107.26 88.42
C LYS A 696 -42.62 107.83 87.55
N PRO A 697 -42.61 107.65 86.21
CA PRO A 697 -43.01 106.50 85.37
C PRO A 697 -41.94 106.20 84.27
N ILE A 698 -42.36 105.66 83.10
CA ILE A 698 -41.75 105.74 81.74
C ILE A 698 -41.10 104.46 81.17
N ASN A 699 -41.69 104.02 80.04
CA ASN A 699 -41.21 103.29 78.85
C ASN A 699 -39.71 102.92 78.70
N ILE A 700 -39.43 101.83 77.97
CA ILE A 700 -38.78 101.83 76.62
C ILE A 700 -38.49 100.39 76.14
N HIS A 701 -38.70 100.14 74.83
CA HIS A 701 -38.06 99.04 74.09
C HIS A 701 -37.31 99.61 72.88
N ARG A 702 -36.08 99.13 72.63
CA ARG A 702 -35.19 99.64 71.57
C ARG A 702 -34.54 98.49 70.80
N TRP A 703 -35.13 98.11 69.68
CA TRP A 703 -34.60 97.06 68.80
C TRP A 703 -33.56 97.62 67.82
N ARG A 704 -32.70 96.75 67.27
CA ARG A 704 -31.63 97.06 66.32
C ARG A 704 -31.80 96.18 65.07
N ARG A 705 -31.52 96.72 63.87
CA ARG A 705 -31.50 95.92 62.62
C ARG A 705 -30.37 94.90 62.63
N LEU A 706 -30.57 93.80 61.90
CA LEU A 706 -29.53 92.86 61.47
C LEU A 706 -29.17 93.15 60.00
N GLU A 707 -27.93 92.87 59.62
CA GLU A 707 -27.43 93.03 58.27
C GLU A 707 -27.29 91.66 57.59
N GLY A 708 -27.74 91.58 56.34
CA GLY A 708 -27.69 90.38 55.50
C GLY A 708 -28.41 90.67 54.18
N SER A 709 -27.73 90.43 53.06
CA SER A 709 -28.23 90.73 51.71
C SER A 709 -28.25 89.46 50.87
N ASP A 710 -29.34 89.26 50.12
CA ASP A 710 -29.51 88.07 49.27
C ASP A 710 -28.60 88.08 48.02
N PRO A 711 -28.26 86.90 47.45
CA PRO A 711 -27.47 86.79 46.22
C PRO A 711 -28.10 87.48 45.01
N GLY A 712 -27.24 87.96 44.10
CA GLY A 712 -27.67 88.71 42.91
C GLY A 712 -28.48 87.85 41.92
N LYS A 713 -29.59 88.39 41.41
CA LYS A 713 -30.50 87.72 40.44
C LYS A 713 -29.78 87.11 39.23
N TYR A 714 -28.64 87.67 38.82
CA TYR A 714 -27.81 87.18 37.73
C TYR A 714 -27.22 85.78 37.99
N GLU A 715 -26.76 85.50 39.21
CA GLU A 715 -26.18 84.20 39.59
C GLU A 715 -27.24 83.09 39.55
N LEU A 716 -28.46 83.41 40.00
CA LEU A 716 -29.62 82.53 39.90
C LEU A 716 -29.97 82.20 38.44
N ILE A 717 -29.92 83.20 37.54
CA ILE A 717 -30.18 83.00 36.11
C ILE A 717 -29.10 82.11 35.46
N GLN A 718 -27.81 82.35 35.74
CA GLN A 718 -26.74 81.48 35.25
C GLN A 718 -26.92 80.04 35.74
N LYS A 719 -27.27 79.85 37.02
CA LYS A 719 -27.51 78.53 37.62
C LYS A 719 -28.70 77.81 36.98
N ILE A 720 -29.78 78.53 36.67
CA ILE A 720 -30.94 77.98 35.93
C ILE A 720 -30.51 77.51 34.53
N GLN A 721 -29.80 78.34 33.77
CA GLN A 721 -29.36 77.98 32.40
C GLN A 721 -28.39 76.78 32.39
N ALA A 722 -27.48 76.71 33.36
CA ALA A 722 -26.57 75.56 33.52
C ALA A 722 -27.33 74.26 33.85
N LEU A 723 -28.34 74.34 34.72
CA LEU A 723 -29.20 73.20 35.05
C LEU A 723 -30.07 72.78 33.86
N GLN A 724 -30.63 73.72 33.07
CA GLN A 724 -31.41 73.43 31.87
C GLN A 724 -30.58 72.67 30.81
N LYS A 725 -29.35 73.12 30.52
CA LYS A 725 -28.45 72.41 29.59
C LYS A 725 -28.10 71.00 30.08
N ARG A 726 -27.93 70.83 31.40
CA ARG A 726 -27.67 69.52 32.03
C ARG A 726 -28.91 68.62 32.06
N LEU A 727 -30.11 69.19 32.07
CA LEU A 727 -31.37 68.45 31.97
C LEU A 727 -31.55 67.90 30.56
N ILE A 728 -31.41 68.74 29.53
CA ILE A 728 -31.57 68.36 28.11
C ILE A 728 -30.60 67.23 27.72
N THR A 729 -29.32 67.35 28.11
CA THR A 729 -28.34 66.29 27.86
C THR A 729 -28.67 65.00 28.62
N LYS A 730 -29.36 65.06 29.77
CA LYS A 730 -29.80 63.87 30.52
C LYS A 730 -31.13 63.28 30.05
N THR A 731 -32.00 64.03 29.36
CA THR A 731 -33.17 63.43 28.69
C THR A 731 -32.76 62.71 27.41
N GLN A 732 -31.86 63.30 26.61
CA GLN A 732 -31.29 62.63 25.43
C GLN A 732 -30.58 61.31 25.80
N GLU A 733 -29.73 61.34 26.84
CA GLU A 733 -29.10 60.14 27.42
C GLU A 733 -30.09 59.08 27.97
N LEU A 734 -31.36 59.43 28.16
CA LEU A 734 -32.41 58.55 28.66
C LEU A 734 -33.20 57.96 27.49
N GLU A 735 -33.58 58.79 26.51
CA GLU A 735 -34.18 58.38 25.23
C GLU A 735 -33.30 57.36 24.48
N GLU A 736 -31.98 57.60 24.38
CA GLU A 736 -31.01 56.65 23.81
C GLU A 736 -31.01 55.30 24.54
N ARG A 737 -31.13 55.32 25.88
CA ARG A 737 -31.15 54.10 26.70
C ARG A 737 -32.46 53.35 26.59
N GLU A 738 -33.60 54.05 26.50
CA GLU A 738 -34.91 53.43 26.29
C GLU A 738 -35.01 52.75 24.91
N LEU A 739 -34.48 53.37 23.85
CA LEU A 739 -34.38 52.75 22.52
C LEU A 739 -33.56 51.45 22.57
N LEU A 740 -32.37 51.48 23.18
CA LEU A 740 -31.54 50.28 23.39
C LEU A 740 -32.24 49.22 24.23
N LEU A 741 -33.04 49.61 25.23
CA LEU A 741 -33.81 48.68 26.06
C LEU A 741 -34.90 47.98 25.23
N GLN A 742 -35.67 48.73 24.43
CA GLN A 742 -36.68 48.19 23.52
C GLN A 742 -36.08 47.23 22.47
N GLU A 743 -34.88 47.50 21.96
CA GLU A 743 -34.16 46.57 21.09
C GLU A 743 -33.78 45.26 21.81
N LYS A 744 -33.29 45.34 23.06
CA LYS A 744 -32.97 44.14 23.85
C LYS A 744 -34.22 43.36 24.24
N GLU A 745 -35.34 44.02 24.50
CA GLU A 745 -36.62 43.37 24.77
C GLU A 745 -37.15 42.62 23.54
N LYS A 746 -37.09 43.22 22.34
CA LYS A 746 -37.44 42.53 21.07
C LYS A 746 -36.59 41.29 20.87
N LEU A 747 -35.26 41.42 20.95
CA LEU A 747 -34.32 40.30 20.83
C LEU A 747 -34.56 39.22 21.89
N TYR A 748 -34.87 39.60 23.13
CA TYR A 748 -35.20 38.64 24.19
C TYR A 748 -36.51 37.89 23.92
N VAL A 749 -37.54 38.57 23.42
CA VAL A 749 -38.81 37.95 23.01
C VAL A 749 -38.62 37.01 21.82
N GLU A 750 -37.81 37.40 20.83
CA GLU A 750 -37.46 36.55 19.68
C GLU A 750 -36.68 35.30 20.11
N LEU A 751 -35.63 35.46 20.94
CA LEU A 751 -34.88 34.34 21.51
C LEU A 751 -35.77 33.42 22.35
N LYS A 752 -36.72 33.98 23.11
CA LYS A 752 -37.70 33.19 23.87
C LYS A 752 -38.65 32.39 22.98
N HIS A 753 -39.07 32.93 21.83
CA HIS A 753 -39.85 32.20 20.83
C HIS A 753 -39.01 31.11 20.12
N ILE A 754 -37.72 31.35 19.88
CA ILE A 754 -36.80 30.34 19.32
C ILE A 754 -36.60 29.19 20.32
N LEU A 755 -36.33 29.51 21.59
CA LEU A 755 -36.20 28.52 22.68
C LEU A 755 -37.49 27.71 22.87
N ALA A 756 -38.66 28.36 22.83
CA ALA A 756 -39.96 27.68 22.93
C ALA A 756 -40.30 26.80 21.70
N ARG A 757 -39.57 26.94 20.59
CA ARG A 757 -39.65 26.07 19.40
C ARG A 757 -38.61 24.95 19.41
N GLN A 758 -37.63 24.96 20.31
CA GLN A 758 -36.68 23.86 20.46
C GLN A 758 -37.30 22.75 21.32
N PRO A 759 -37.09 21.47 20.97
CA PRO A 759 -37.55 20.36 21.81
C PRO A 759 -36.85 20.41 23.17
N GLY A 760 -37.64 20.43 24.24
CA GLY A 760 -37.14 20.52 25.62
C GLY A 760 -36.32 19.29 26.07
N PRO A 761 -35.70 19.35 27.26
CA PRO A 761 -34.89 18.23 27.78
C PRO A 761 -35.67 16.93 27.87
N GLU A 762 -36.96 16.98 28.20
CA GLU A 762 -37.88 15.83 28.21
C GLU A 762 -37.97 15.12 26.85
N ALA A 763 -37.91 15.85 25.73
CA ALA A 763 -37.88 15.25 24.39
C ALA A 763 -36.51 14.64 24.06
N ALA A 764 -35.42 15.18 24.61
CA ALA A 764 -34.09 14.55 24.51
C ALA A 764 -34.03 13.26 25.35
N GLU A 765 -34.64 13.24 26.54
CA GLU A 765 -34.79 12.04 27.37
C GLU A 765 -35.67 10.97 26.70
N GLN A 766 -36.82 11.36 26.13
CA GLN A 766 -37.67 10.44 25.34
C GLN A 766 -36.91 9.87 24.14
N LEU A 767 -36.14 10.70 23.41
CA LEU A 767 -35.32 10.24 22.29
C LEU A 767 -34.20 9.30 22.76
N GLN A 768 -33.62 9.54 23.93
CA GLN A 768 -32.65 8.64 24.56
C GLN A 768 -33.30 7.31 24.97
N GLN A 769 -34.48 7.33 25.60
CA GLN A 769 -35.25 6.12 25.96
C GLN A 769 -35.64 5.31 24.71
N CYS A 770 -36.02 5.96 23.62
CA CYS A 770 -36.22 5.32 22.31
C CYS A 770 -34.93 4.67 21.79
N GLN A 771 -33.76 5.33 21.88
CA GLN A 771 -32.48 4.71 21.51
C GLN A 771 -32.13 3.50 22.39
N TRP A 772 -32.35 3.56 23.72
CA TRP A 772 -32.16 2.41 24.61
C TRP A 772 -33.09 1.25 24.23
N THR A 773 -34.37 1.54 23.97
CA THR A 773 -35.37 0.54 23.54
C THR A 773 -34.99 -0.10 22.20
N ILE A 774 -34.50 0.69 21.23
CA ILE A 774 -34.01 0.18 19.94
C ILE A 774 -32.76 -0.70 20.12
N ARG A 775 -31.83 -0.33 21.01
CA ARG A 775 -30.64 -1.16 21.32
C ARG A 775 -31.02 -2.50 21.93
N ASP A 776 -31.91 -2.52 22.92
CA ASP A 776 -32.43 -3.75 23.56
C ASP A 776 -33.21 -4.64 22.55
N ARG A 777 -34.11 -4.04 21.75
CA ARG A 777 -34.79 -4.73 20.64
C ARG A 777 -33.80 -5.31 19.62
N THR A 778 -32.69 -4.61 19.34
CA THR A 778 -31.63 -5.07 18.43
C THR A 778 -30.81 -6.21 19.02
N GLN A 779 -30.53 -6.22 20.33
CA GLN A 779 -29.90 -7.36 21.00
C GLN A 779 -30.82 -8.60 21.00
N LYS A 780 -32.12 -8.41 21.28
CA LYS A 780 -33.13 -9.48 21.19
C LYS A 780 -33.27 -10.02 19.77
N LEU A 781 -33.26 -9.17 18.75
CA LEU A 781 -33.21 -9.60 17.35
C LEU A 781 -31.93 -10.40 17.02
N LYS A 782 -30.76 -9.99 17.53
CA LYS A 782 -29.52 -10.74 17.33
C LYS A 782 -29.54 -12.12 18.01
N ALA A 783 -30.15 -12.24 19.19
CA ALA A 783 -30.37 -13.53 19.85
C ALA A 783 -31.31 -14.42 19.02
N LEU A 784 -32.47 -13.92 18.61
CA LEU A 784 -33.43 -14.66 17.76
C LEU A 784 -32.83 -15.07 16.40
N ILE A 785 -31.95 -14.25 15.80
CA ILE A 785 -31.23 -14.60 14.57
C ILE A 785 -30.20 -15.71 14.83
N ALA A 786 -29.54 -15.75 16.00
CA ALA A 786 -28.64 -16.83 16.38
C ALA A 786 -29.39 -18.13 16.67
N GLU A 787 -30.56 -18.05 17.33
CA GLU A 787 -31.47 -19.17 17.57
C GLU A 787 -32.02 -19.74 16.26
N LEU A 788 -32.48 -18.88 15.34
CA LEU A 788 -32.90 -19.29 14.00
C LEU A 788 -31.77 -20.00 13.24
N ARG A 789 -30.54 -19.46 13.26
CA ARG A 789 -29.38 -20.12 12.63
C ARG A 789 -29.04 -21.47 13.27
N MET A 790 -29.20 -21.62 14.58
CA MET A 790 -29.07 -22.92 15.27
C MET A 790 -30.17 -23.90 14.88
N LEU A 791 -31.40 -23.43 14.66
CA LEU A 791 -32.53 -24.25 14.20
C LEU A 791 -32.36 -24.65 12.73
N ASP A 792 -31.89 -23.74 11.86
CA ASP A 792 -31.54 -24.03 10.47
C ASP A 792 -30.40 -25.05 10.37
N PHE A 793 -29.37 -24.91 11.22
CA PHE A 793 -28.27 -25.87 11.30
C PHE A 793 -28.78 -27.27 11.67
N LYS A 794 -29.53 -27.38 12.77
CA LYS A 794 -30.15 -28.66 13.21
C LYS A 794 -31.13 -29.22 12.17
N MET A 795 -31.91 -28.38 11.50
CA MET A 795 -32.79 -28.81 10.41
C MET A 795 -31.97 -29.38 9.24
N ASN A 796 -30.81 -28.81 8.93
CA ASN A 796 -29.94 -29.29 7.85
C ASN A 796 -29.14 -30.55 8.24
N GLU A 797 -28.79 -30.73 9.51
CA GLU A 797 -28.33 -32.01 10.06
C GLU A 797 -29.42 -33.09 9.90
N CYS A 798 -30.64 -32.81 10.36
CA CYS A 798 -31.78 -33.73 10.22
C CYS A 798 -32.12 -34.06 8.75
N LYS A 799 -31.96 -33.10 7.81
CA LYS A 799 -32.10 -33.37 6.37
C LYS A 799 -30.98 -34.28 5.85
N SER A 800 -29.74 -34.02 6.25
CA SER A 800 -28.57 -34.83 5.86
C SER A 800 -28.68 -36.26 6.39
N GLU A 801 -29.14 -36.44 7.62
CA GLU A 801 -29.39 -37.76 8.19
C GLU A 801 -30.58 -38.46 7.52
N ASN A 802 -31.67 -37.75 7.19
CA ASN A 802 -32.75 -38.34 6.39
C ASN A 802 -32.28 -38.76 4.99
N GLN A 803 -31.36 -38.03 4.36
CA GLN A 803 -30.74 -38.43 3.09
C GLN A 803 -29.83 -39.67 3.26
N ARG A 804 -29.06 -39.75 4.36
CA ARG A 804 -28.26 -40.94 4.73
C ARG A 804 -29.16 -42.16 4.92
N LEU A 805 -30.18 -42.07 5.77
CA LEU A 805 -31.13 -43.14 6.05
C LEU A 805 -31.92 -43.56 4.80
N SER A 806 -32.29 -42.61 3.93
CA SER A 806 -32.92 -42.90 2.64
C SER A 806 -31.99 -43.67 1.70
N SER A 807 -30.69 -43.33 1.70
CA SER A 807 -29.66 -44.01 0.90
C SER A 807 -29.38 -45.42 1.44
N GLU A 808 -29.36 -45.59 2.77
CA GLU A 808 -29.26 -46.88 3.44
C GLU A 808 -30.48 -47.76 3.14
N LEU A 809 -31.71 -47.22 3.23
CA LEU A 809 -32.94 -47.90 2.82
C LEU A 809 -32.94 -48.28 1.32
N ALA A 810 -32.44 -47.42 0.44
CA ALA A 810 -32.30 -47.74 -0.98
C ALA A 810 -31.30 -48.87 -1.21
N ASN A 811 -30.19 -48.90 -0.47
CA ASN A 811 -29.20 -49.97 -0.53
C ASN A 811 -29.72 -51.28 0.08
N ILE A 812 -30.51 -51.24 1.15
CA ILE A 812 -31.21 -52.42 1.71
C ILE A 812 -32.24 -52.95 0.71
N LYS A 813 -33.04 -52.07 0.07
CA LYS A 813 -33.96 -52.46 -1.01
C LYS A 813 -33.22 -53.10 -2.19
N LYS A 814 -32.06 -52.57 -2.60
CA LYS A 814 -31.20 -53.21 -3.61
C LYS A 814 -30.73 -54.60 -3.17
N LYS A 815 -30.20 -54.75 -1.95
CA LYS A 815 -29.75 -56.04 -1.39
C LYS A 815 -30.87 -57.08 -1.33
N TYR A 816 -32.06 -56.68 -0.85
CA TYR A 816 -33.24 -57.54 -0.81
C TYR A 816 -33.73 -57.94 -2.21
N LEU A 817 -33.72 -57.01 -3.18
CA LEU A 817 -34.05 -57.32 -4.58
C LEU A 817 -33.01 -58.26 -5.23
N SER A 818 -31.72 -58.14 -4.91
CA SER A 818 -30.71 -59.10 -5.37
C SER A 818 -30.87 -60.48 -4.73
N GLN A 819 -31.18 -60.57 -3.43
CA GLN A 819 -31.51 -61.84 -2.77
C GLN A 819 -32.78 -62.48 -3.35
N LYS A 820 -33.82 -61.69 -3.64
CA LYS A 820 -35.04 -62.17 -4.30
C LYS A 820 -34.84 -62.57 -5.77
N LYS A 821 -33.75 -62.13 -6.42
CA LYS A 821 -33.27 -62.63 -7.72
C LYS A 821 -32.36 -63.86 -7.63
N LEU A 822 -31.91 -64.23 -6.42
CA LEU A 822 -31.14 -65.45 -6.12
C LEU A 822 -32.03 -66.60 -5.59
N HIS A 823 -33.32 -66.33 -5.40
CA HIS A 823 -34.36 -67.28 -5.01
C HIS A 823 -35.52 -67.30 -6.03
N ARG A 824 -35.14 -67.22 -7.31
CA ARG A 824 -35.93 -67.42 -8.53
C ARG A 824 -35.04 -68.05 -9.58
#